data_AF-A0AB37KRR4-F1
#
_entry.id   AF-A0AB37KRR4-F1
#
_cell.length_a   1.000
_cell.length_b   1.000
_cell.length_c   1.000
_cell.angle_alpha   90.00
_cell.angle_beta   90.00
_cell.angle_gamma   90.00
#
_symmetry.space_group_name_H-M   'P 1'
#
loop_
_entity.id
_entity.type
_entity.pdbx_description
1 polymer ?
#
loop_
_entity_poly.entity_id
_entity_poly.type
_entity_poly.pdbx_seq_one_letter_code
_entity_poly.pdbx_strand_id
1 'polypeptide(L)'
;MGNKLFVRQMKRTVACVAAAATVFSMNPAGLPYAGGQAGAFVVDAATESTAVEISTYEQFAAFAKAVNAGTAEAYASVKLTADITIPAGTTWIPIGSAANPYTGVFDGAGHTVSGLTASITAAEYSPEAPFGLFGKTQGATIKNLKMSNVVLSGESSSGSGILCGLAEKTEISGCTIDSSCSIVSDGALIGGLACMLTGSTVKDCVVAADIQLNGQAPSGGYVYQANGSQIINSVFKGTIKGTGAIVYTGGFAGINNGLIANCIYSGSMTAVAFTTCSAFAGEASTSGTIVNCFANGKFSLTDGSTGTTTGIFRGNGNGNKVANCIANTAMEPMNLIAVAGNVTDCAFMESSEIAAGNASYKLNGYAASLTDAEKKEYHTSEWKSFVETDNGSLTFSSETKVTRKVTFYDTDNNVISGGSNFMEEGAKLVYPEAADPSYIAWVDSKGRIYDKNSVVGSEDLELYPLTEGYVDSLLNIKQVSITLDSDISLVYLVDPAVLERYQNATIVYRDASGTVQGASGLSKELTKTVNGKTYLYGEFTGIAAKEMTKDITATLEGTSDGGMTNCYSKAYTTSVADYAKRLIAMDGTSKVLKTLLVDLVNYGASAQTYFGYNTSDLANADFDDYQTYASAKHSLTGFTNSGSSVTNSGVVKISGRTLVLENRVGIAVIIDTSEYEGNIADITINVNGTGVSDVIAGQNLKPYGTNKYYGVTYEILPTKMDETYTFTVQVNGEASARMTYGISAYAYNMRNNSNTKLVALLQDIMEYGNSALNYWLAN
;
A
#
# COMPACT_ATOMS: atom_id res chain seq x y z
N MET A 1 47.73 22.28 -35.56
CA MET A 1 47.88 20.89 -35.09
C MET A 1 47.74 20.88 -33.58
N GLY A 2 46.66 20.30 -33.05
CA GLY A 2 46.45 20.28 -31.61
C GLY A 2 45.13 19.64 -31.21
N ASN A 3 44.92 18.38 -31.64
CA ASN A 3 43.72 17.61 -31.29
C ASN A 3 44.07 16.14 -30.96
N LYS A 4 45.07 15.94 -30.08
CA LYS A 4 45.46 14.61 -29.56
C LYS A 4 45.85 14.64 -28.07
N LEU A 5 45.16 15.44 -27.26
CA LEU A 5 45.30 15.41 -25.80
C LEU A 5 44.03 14.98 -25.04
N PHE A 6 42.90 14.79 -25.73
CA PHE A 6 41.65 14.30 -25.10
C PHE A 6 41.47 12.76 -25.15
N VAL A 7 42.38 12.02 -25.80
CA VAL A 7 42.32 10.55 -25.94
C VAL A 7 43.38 9.83 -25.10
N ARG A 8 44.20 10.57 -24.32
CA ARG A 8 45.31 9.98 -23.53
C ARG A 8 45.10 10.02 -22.01
N GLN A 9 44.01 10.61 -21.51
CA GLN A 9 43.56 10.47 -20.11
C GLN A 9 42.40 9.48 -19.91
N MET A 10 41.87 8.85 -20.97
CA MET A 10 40.91 7.73 -20.89
C MET A 10 41.57 6.33 -20.97
N LYS A 11 42.89 6.21 -20.76
CA LYS A 11 43.63 4.93 -20.83
C LYS A 11 44.42 4.56 -19.56
N ARG A 12 43.94 5.01 -18.39
CA ARG A 12 44.35 4.47 -17.08
C ARG A 12 43.19 3.84 -16.29
N THR A 13 42.07 3.59 -16.96
CA THR A 13 41.04 2.65 -16.53
C THR A 13 41.33 1.34 -17.26
N VAL A 14 41.49 0.23 -16.52
CA VAL A 14 41.63 -1.20 -16.92
C VAL A 14 42.81 -1.82 -16.16
N ALA A 15 42.52 -2.30 -14.95
CA ALA A 15 43.11 -3.50 -14.32
C ALA A 15 42.56 -3.82 -12.90
N CYS A 16 41.80 -2.94 -12.24
CA CYS A 16 41.30 -3.21 -10.86
C CYS A 16 39.80 -2.98 -10.59
N VAL A 17 38.94 -2.73 -11.59
CA VAL A 17 37.48 -2.54 -11.34
C VAL A 17 36.61 -3.16 -12.46
N ALA A 18 37.04 -4.27 -13.06
CA ALA A 18 36.27 -4.88 -14.16
C ALA A 18 36.32 -6.41 -14.13
N ALA A 19 35.75 -7.00 -13.06
CA ALA A 19 35.19 -8.36 -13.05
C ALA A 19 34.31 -8.64 -11.79
N ALA A 20 33.76 -7.62 -11.13
CA ALA A 20 32.77 -7.76 -10.04
C ALA A 20 31.36 -7.35 -10.49
N ALA A 21 31.09 -7.45 -11.79
CA ALA A 21 29.83 -7.02 -12.41
C ALA A 21 29.38 -8.07 -13.43
N THR A 22 28.97 -9.25 -12.95
CA THR A 22 27.99 -10.13 -13.63
C THR A 22 27.49 -11.23 -12.67
N VAL A 23 26.63 -10.83 -11.72
CA VAL A 23 25.44 -11.61 -11.32
C VAL A 23 24.31 -10.60 -11.14
N PHE A 24 23.85 -9.96 -12.22
CA PHE A 24 22.50 -9.41 -12.26
C PHE A 24 21.57 -10.47 -12.83
N SER A 25 21.31 -11.41 -11.94
CA SER A 25 20.27 -12.40 -12.07
C SER A 25 18.92 -11.70 -12.18
N MET A 26 18.30 -11.78 -13.35
CA MET A 26 16.95 -11.30 -13.64
C MET A 26 15.98 -11.60 -12.50
N ASN A 27 15.30 -10.55 -12.03
CA ASN A 27 14.22 -10.63 -11.06
C ASN A 27 12.90 -10.87 -11.84
N PRO A 28 12.27 -12.05 -11.77
CA PRO A 28 10.87 -12.17 -12.14
C PRO A 28 10.08 -11.71 -10.91
N ALA A 29 9.76 -10.41 -10.87
CA ALA A 29 9.01 -9.72 -9.82
C ALA A 29 9.59 -9.82 -8.39
N GLY A 30 9.93 -8.66 -7.80
CA GLY A 30 10.29 -8.61 -6.39
C GLY A 30 9.09 -9.07 -5.55
N LEU A 31 9.32 -9.97 -4.59
CA LEU A 31 8.29 -10.41 -3.66
C LEU A 31 7.95 -9.24 -2.72
N PRO A 32 6.72 -8.69 -2.80
CA PRO A 32 6.28 -7.69 -1.83
C PRO A 32 6.15 -8.33 -0.45
N TYR A 33 6.44 -7.54 0.59
CA TYR A 33 6.18 -7.90 1.99
C TYR A 33 4.69 -8.24 2.20
N ALA A 34 4.38 -9.46 2.63
CA ALA A 34 3.01 -9.93 2.81
C ALA A 34 2.47 -9.59 4.22
N GLY A 35 1.64 -8.55 4.30
CA GLY A 35 0.51 -8.49 5.23
C GLY A 35 -0.75 -8.79 4.43
N GLY A 36 -1.41 -9.93 4.71
CA GLY A 36 -2.45 -10.57 3.88
C GLY A 36 -3.83 -9.87 3.81
N GLN A 37 -4.82 -10.32 3.04
CA GLN A 37 -4.91 -11.36 1.98
C GLN A 37 -6.22 -11.15 1.15
N ALA A 38 -6.08 -11.39 -0.17
CA ALA A 38 -6.98 -11.85 -1.24
C ALA A 38 -8.52 -11.61 -1.29
N GLY A 39 -8.95 -11.19 -2.49
CA GLY A 39 -10.19 -11.60 -3.14
C GLY A 39 -10.03 -11.56 -4.66
N ALA A 40 -10.07 -12.72 -5.32
CA ALA A 40 -9.83 -12.90 -6.75
C ALA A 40 -11.01 -12.44 -7.63
N PHE A 41 -10.72 -11.90 -8.82
CA PHE A 41 -11.54 -12.11 -10.01
C PHE A 41 -10.68 -12.03 -11.28
N VAL A 42 -10.81 -13.04 -12.14
CA VAL A 42 -10.28 -13.05 -13.50
C VAL A 42 -11.16 -12.16 -14.36
N VAL A 43 -10.59 -11.23 -15.11
CA VAL A 43 -11.20 -10.77 -16.37
C VAL A 43 -10.13 -10.57 -17.43
N ASP A 44 -10.43 -11.16 -18.58
CA ASP A 44 -9.68 -11.17 -19.82
C ASP A 44 -9.15 -9.80 -20.25
N ALA A 45 -8.09 -9.85 -21.07
CA ALA A 45 -7.59 -8.72 -21.82
C ALA A 45 -8.72 -8.07 -22.63
N ALA A 46 -9.25 -6.94 -22.15
CA ALA A 46 -10.13 -6.09 -22.92
C ALA A 46 -9.28 -5.10 -23.73
N THR A 47 -9.25 -5.33 -25.03
CA THR A 47 -8.97 -4.34 -26.08
C THR A 47 -9.40 -2.94 -25.68
N GLU A 48 -8.55 -1.92 -25.89
CA GLU A 48 -8.95 -0.51 -25.81
C GLU A 48 -10.19 -0.27 -26.68
N SER A 49 -11.36 -0.26 -26.06
CA SER A 49 -12.58 0.26 -26.66
C SER A 49 -12.47 1.79 -26.54
N THR A 50 -12.23 2.46 -27.66
CA THR A 50 -12.18 3.92 -27.73
C THR A 50 -13.56 4.47 -27.35
N ALA A 51 -13.68 5.14 -26.20
CA ALA A 51 -14.90 5.79 -25.77
C ALA A 51 -15.39 6.80 -26.83
N VAL A 52 -16.69 6.89 -27.04
CA VAL A 52 -17.28 7.89 -27.93
C VAL A 52 -17.23 9.26 -27.27
N GLU A 53 -16.55 10.19 -27.93
CA GLU A 53 -16.43 11.58 -27.46
C GLU A 53 -17.62 12.42 -27.91
N ILE A 54 -18.23 13.13 -26.95
CA ILE A 54 -19.35 14.03 -27.18
C ILE A 54 -18.94 15.45 -26.79
N SER A 55 -19.06 16.37 -27.76
CA SER A 55 -18.67 17.78 -27.62
C SER A 55 -19.81 18.76 -27.96
N THR A 56 -20.92 18.27 -28.52
CA THR A 56 -22.07 19.11 -28.89
C THR A 56 -23.40 18.52 -28.43
N TYR A 57 -24.41 19.38 -28.32
CA TYR A 57 -25.77 18.97 -27.98
C TYR A 57 -26.36 18.00 -29.02
N GLU A 58 -26.09 18.16 -30.31
CA GLU A 58 -26.61 17.29 -31.37
C GLU A 58 -26.06 15.86 -31.22
N GLN A 59 -24.76 15.72 -30.90
CA GLN A 59 -24.15 14.44 -30.59
C GLN A 59 -24.78 13.81 -29.34
N PHE A 60 -25.00 14.63 -28.30
CA PHE A 60 -25.62 14.20 -27.05
C PHE A 60 -27.08 13.74 -27.24
N ALA A 61 -27.87 14.46 -28.05
CA ALA A 61 -29.24 14.09 -28.39
C ALA A 61 -29.29 12.83 -29.27
N ALA A 62 -28.35 12.68 -30.21
CA ALA A 62 -28.23 11.47 -31.02
C ALA A 62 -27.88 10.24 -30.17
N PHE A 63 -27.01 10.40 -29.18
CA PHE A 63 -26.71 9.38 -28.17
C PHE A 63 -27.99 8.96 -27.42
N ALA A 64 -28.73 9.91 -26.84
CA ALA A 64 -29.97 9.60 -26.12
C ALA A 64 -30.98 8.84 -27.00
N LYS A 65 -31.13 9.26 -28.26
CA LYS A 65 -32.00 8.58 -29.23
C LYS A 65 -31.53 7.16 -29.56
N ALA A 66 -30.23 6.95 -29.73
CA ALA A 66 -29.65 5.63 -30.03
C ALA A 66 -29.84 4.65 -28.86
N VAL A 67 -29.67 5.11 -27.62
CA VAL A 67 -29.94 4.31 -26.41
C VAL A 67 -31.41 3.88 -26.39
N ASN A 68 -32.33 4.83 -26.58
CA ASN A 68 -33.76 4.53 -26.54
C ASN A 68 -34.24 3.65 -27.70
N ALA A 69 -33.55 3.66 -28.84
CA ALA A 69 -33.81 2.78 -29.96
C ALA A 69 -33.27 1.34 -29.77
N GLY A 70 -32.50 1.08 -28.71
CA GLY A 70 -31.84 -0.21 -28.48
C GLY A 70 -30.65 -0.45 -29.42
N THR A 71 -30.13 0.58 -30.08
CA THR A 71 -28.99 0.50 -31.02
C THR A 71 -27.72 1.07 -30.39
N ALA A 72 -27.56 0.88 -29.08
CA ALA A 72 -26.60 1.58 -28.24
C ALA A 72 -25.18 0.99 -28.25
N GLU A 73 -24.89 -0.01 -29.07
CA GLU A 73 -23.62 -0.75 -29.06
C GLU A 73 -22.40 0.17 -29.19
N ALA A 74 -22.49 1.20 -30.03
CA ALA A 74 -21.45 2.21 -30.18
C ALA A 74 -21.30 3.13 -28.96
N TYR A 75 -22.31 3.25 -28.10
CA TYR A 75 -22.35 4.13 -26.94
C TYR A 75 -22.23 3.38 -25.59
N ALA A 76 -21.68 2.17 -25.62
CA ALA A 76 -21.35 1.42 -24.41
C ALA A 76 -20.30 2.15 -23.54
N SER A 77 -19.49 3.05 -24.12
CA SER A 77 -18.56 3.93 -23.41
C SER A 77 -18.61 5.32 -24.03
N VAL A 78 -18.93 6.34 -23.24
CA VAL A 78 -19.10 7.75 -23.63
C VAL A 78 -18.26 8.64 -22.72
N LYS A 79 -17.61 9.64 -23.32
CA LYS A 79 -16.88 10.68 -22.61
C LYS A 79 -17.27 12.07 -23.12
N LEU A 80 -17.60 12.99 -22.21
CA LEU A 80 -17.76 14.39 -22.60
C LEU A 80 -16.39 15.06 -22.79
N THR A 81 -16.28 15.87 -23.84
CA THR A 81 -15.09 16.70 -24.12
C THR A 81 -15.39 18.19 -24.13
N ALA A 82 -16.66 18.56 -23.93
CA ALA A 82 -17.13 19.92 -23.74
C ALA A 82 -18.38 19.94 -22.88
N ASP A 83 -18.70 21.12 -22.33
CA ASP A 83 -19.98 21.35 -21.66
C ASP A 83 -21.13 21.28 -22.68
N ILE A 84 -22.24 20.66 -22.28
CA ILE A 84 -23.42 20.47 -23.10
C ILE A 84 -24.57 21.35 -22.58
N THR A 85 -25.11 22.20 -23.44
CA THR A 85 -26.30 23.00 -23.12
C THR A 85 -27.48 22.50 -23.95
N ILE A 86 -28.54 22.07 -23.29
CA ILE A 86 -29.81 21.72 -23.91
C ILE A 86 -30.50 23.03 -24.32
N PRO A 87 -30.78 23.25 -25.62
CA PRO A 87 -31.37 24.50 -26.09
C PRO A 87 -32.75 24.75 -25.47
N ALA A 88 -33.05 26.01 -25.16
CA ALA A 88 -34.36 26.40 -24.64
C ALA A 88 -35.50 25.98 -25.58
N GLY A 89 -36.60 25.50 -25.00
CA GLY A 89 -37.76 24.98 -25.76
C GLY A 89 -37.58 23.55 -26.30
N THR A 90 -36.45 22.91 -26.04
CA THR A 90 -36.23 21.49 -26.37
C THR A 90 -37.02 20.59 -25.41
N THR A 91 -37.84 19.69 -25.96
CA THR A 91 -38.37 18.55 -25.19
C THR A 91 -37.27 17.49 -25.04
N TRP A 92 -36.71 17.38 -23.83
CA TRP A 92 -35.67 16.39 -23.56
C TRP A 92 -36.23 14.96 -23.59
N ILE A 93 -35.48 14.06 -24.22
CA ILE A 93 -35.76 12.62 -24.21
C ILE A 93 -34.74 11.99 -23.26
N PRO A 94 -35.15 11.46 -22.09
CA PRO A 94 -34.25 10.83 -21.13
C PRO A 94 -33.39 9.74 -21.76
N ILE A 95 -32.12 9.65 -21.37
CA ILE A 95 -31.22 8.60 -21.84
C ILE A 95 -31.59 7.29 -21.14
N GLY A 96 -31.99 6.29 -21.92
CA GLY A 96 -32.46 5.02 -21.40
C GLY A 96 -33.93 5.04 -21.00
N SER A 97 -34.65 4.01 -21.41
CA SER A 97 -36.08 3.81 -21.19
C SER A 97 -36.33 2.49 -20.45
N ALA A 98 -37.59 2.23 -20.06
CA ALA A 98 -37.96 0.96 -19.43
C ALA A 98 -37.62 -0.25 -20.31
N ALA A 99 -37.83 -0.13 -21.63
CA ALA A 99 -37.52 -1.19 -22.60
C ALA A 99 -36.02 -1.29 -22.91
N ASN A 100 -35.34 -0.14 -23.02
CA ASN A 100 -33.93 -0.06 -23.39
C ASN A 100 -33.17 0.78 -22.35
N PRO A 101 -32.79 0.21 -21.20
CA PRO A 101 -32.00 0.93 -20.20
C PRO A 101 -30.61 1.25 -20.73
N TYR A 102 -30.00 2.32 -20.22
CA TYR A 102 -28.58 2.56 -20.47
C TYR A 102 -27.72 1.62 -19.60
N THR A 103 -26.77 0.92 -20.22
CA THR A 103 -25.94 -0.11 -19.56
C THR A 103 -24.44 0.16 -19.66
N GLY A 104 -24.06 1.29 -20.26
CA GLY A 104 -22.66 1.65 -20.54
C GLY A 104 -21.97 2.49 -19.47
N VAL A 105 -20.80 3.01 -19.81
CA VAL A 105 -20.03 3.98 -19.03
C VAL A 105 -20.24 5.38 -19.59
N PHE A 106 -20.73 6.31 -18.78
CA PHE A 106 -20.83 7.72 -19.09
C PHE A 106 -19.87 8.52 -18.20
N ASP A 107 -18.77 9.01 -18.77
CA ASP A 107 -17.80 9.86 -18.09
C ASP A 107 -18.00 11.33 -18.48
N GLY A 108 -18.52 12.13 -17.55
CA GLY A 108 -18.64 13.57 -17.72
C GLY A 108 -17.28 14.28 -17.79
N ALA A 109 -16.19 13.64 -17.34
CA ALA A 109 -14.84 14.20 -17.32
C ALA A 109 -14.73 15.60 -16.70
N GLY A 110 -15.62 15.94 -15.77
CA GLY A 110 -15.71 17.25 -15.11
C GLY A 110 -16.58 18.28 -15.86
N HIS A 111 -17.14 17.95 -17.01
CA HIS A 111 -18.00 18.82 -17.80
C HIS A 111 -19.42 18.93 -17.24
N THR A 112 -20.10 19.99 -17.69
CA THR A 112 -21.46 20.34 -17.26
C THR A 112 -22.49 19.99 -18.33
N VAL A 113 -23.61 19.38 -17.94
CA VAL A 113 -24.84 19.34 -18.73
C VAL A 113 -25.83 20.34 -18.12
N SER A 114 -26.40 21.23 -18.95
CA SER A 114 -27.27 22.31 -18.47
C SER A 114 -28.47 22.61 -19.36
N GLY A 115 -29.44 23.37 -18.84
CA GLY A 115 -30.60 23.87 -19.59
C GLY A 115 -31.79 22.91 -19.68
N LEU A 116 -31.74 21.77 -18.98
CA LEU A 116 -32.84 20.81 -18.95
C LEU A 116 -34.07 21.42 -18.25
N THR A 117 -35.17 21.59 -18.99
CA THR A 117 -36.47 21.99 -18.42
C THR A 117 -37.53 20.98 -18.80
N ALA A 118 -38.31 20.49 -17.83
CA ALA A 118 -39.39 19.54 -18.09
C ALA A 118 -40.54 19.66 -17.08
N SER A 119 -41.76 19.49 -17.57
CA SER A 119 -42.96 19.33 -16.76
C SER A 119 -43.50 17.92 -16.97
N ILE A 120 -43.46 17.11 -15.92
CA ILE A 120 -43.82 15.69 -15.93
C ILE A 120 -45.26 15.57 -15.47
N THR A 121 -46.14 15.14 -16.38
CA THR A 121 -47.54 14.87 -16.07
C THR A 121 -47.75 13.44 -15.58
N ALA A 122 -48.87 13.19 -14.90
CA ALA A 122 -49.23 11.83 -14.47
C ALA A 122 -49.36 10.83 -15.64
N ALA A 123 -49.72 11.32 -16.84
CA ALA A 123 -49.87 10.50 -18.04
C ALA A 123 -48.53 10.08 -18.67
N GLU A 124 -47.48 10.88 -18.46
CA GLU A 124 -46.13 10.64 -19.00
C GLU A 124 -45.27 9.81 -18.03
N TYR A 125 -45.70 9.66 -16.79
CA TYR A 125 -44.97 8.93 -15.78
C TYR A 125 -44.97 7.42 -16.04
N SER A 126 -43.77 6.84 -16.00
CA SER A 126 -43.57 5.40 -15.88
C SER A 126 -42.80 5.10 -14.60
N PRO A 127 -43.30 4.24 -13.70
CA PRO A 127 -42.54 3.82 -12.52
C PRO A 127 -41.28 3.02 -12.89
N GLU A 128 -41.24 2.44 -14.07
CA GLU A 128 -40.07 1.70 -14.59
C GLU A 128 -39.03 2.62 -15.25
N ALA A 129 -39.38 3.87 -15.56
CA ALA A 129 -38.45 4.87 -16.06
C ALA A 129 -38.92 6.28 -15.66
N PRO A 130 -38.78 6.66 -14.37
CA PRO A 130 -39.06 8.02 -13.92
C PRO A 130 -38.22 9.04 -14.70
N PHE A 131 -38.60 10.31 -14.64
CA PHE A 131 -37.92 11.32 -15.45
C PHE A 131 -36.57 11.71 -14.85
N GLY A 132 -35.57 11.95 -15.72
CA GLY A 132 -34.27 12.51 -15.37
C GLY A 132 -33.43 12.75 -16.62
N LEU A 133 -32.17 13.18 -16.46
CA LEU A 133 -31.24 13.17 -17.59
C LEU A 133 -31.15 11.77 -18.19
N PHE A 134 -30.98 10.78 -17.33
CA PHE A 134 -31.19 9.37 -17.62
C PHE A 134 -32.57 8.93 -17.12
N GLY A 135 -33.35 8.24 -17.95
CA GLY A 135 -34.65 7.71 -17.54
C GLY A 135 -34.50 6.42 -16.74
N LYS A 136 -33.84 5.43 -17.34
CA LYS A 136 -33.46 4.18 -16.68
C LYS A 136 -32.02 3.77 -17.00
N THR A 137 -31.25 3.40 -15.97
CA THR A 137 -29.94 2.76 -16.11
C THR A 137 -29.93 1.38 -15.47
N GLN A 138 -29.13 0.46 -16.04
CA GLN A 138 -28.99 -0.90 -15.53
C GLN A 138 -27.56 -1.39 -15.69
N GLY A 139 -26.84 -1.65 -14.58
CA GLY A 139 -25.45 -2.10 -14.65
C GLY A 139 -24.46 -1.05 -15.20
N ALA A 140 -24.89 0.21 -15.27
CA ALA A 140 -24.12 1.30 -15.87
C ALA A 140 -23.13 1.94 -14.87
N THR A 141 -22.22 2.74 -15.41
CA THR A 141 -21.39 3.66 -14.62
C THR A 141 -21.61 5.09 -15.10
N ILE A 142 -21.99 6.00 -14.21
CA ILE A 142 -22.08 7.44 -14.48
C ILE A 142 -21.11 8.15 -13.57
N LYS A 143 -20.14 8.88 -14.11
CA LYS A 143 -19.12 9.54 -13.29
C LYS A 143 -18.74 10.94 -13.75
N ASN A 144 -18.23 11.73 -12.82
CA ASN A 144 -17.59 13.03 -13.06
C ASN A 144 -18.46 14.03 -13.84
N LEU A 145 -19.78 14.04 -13.61
CA LEU A 145 -20.72 14.90 -14.33
C LEU A 145 -21.27 16.00 -13.43
N LYS A 146 -21.32 17.23 -13.94
CA LYS A 146 -22.02 18.34 -13.29
C LYS A 146 -23.36 18.63 -13.97
N MET A 147 -24.42 18.82 -13.19
CA MET A 147 -25.72 19.31 -13.65
C MET A 147 -25.93 20.74 -13.15
N SER A 148 -26.31 21.63 -14.07
CA SER A 148 -26.58 23.06 -13.79
C SER A 148 -27.82 23.53 -14.55
N ASN A 149 -28.52 24.54 -14.05
CA ASN A 149 -29.69 25.17 -14.68
C ASN A 149 -30.75 24.12 -15.12
N VAL A 150 -31.06 23.17 -14.25
CA VAL A 150 -32.10 22.17 -14.48
C VAL A 150 -33.37 22.59 -13.75
N VAL A 151 -34.52 22.60 -14.42
CA VAL A 151 -35.81 22.95 -13.81
C VAL A 151 -36.82 21.85 -14.13
N LEU A 152 -37.19 21.07 -13.12
CA LEU A 152 -38.20 20.03 -13.24
C LEU A 152 -39.48 20.41 -12.48
N SER A 153 -40.63 20.04 -12.99
CA SER A 153 -41.90 20.09 -12.25
C SER A 153 -42.67 18.79 -12.42
N GLY A 154 -43.19 18.19 -11.35
CA GLY A 154 -43.94 16.93 -11.42
C GLY A 154 -45.32 17.03 -10.78
N GLU A 155 -46.35 16.51 -11.46
CA GLU A 155 -47.71 16.37 -10.92
C GLU A 155 -47.84 15.16 -9.98
N SER A 156 -48.93 15.09 -9.22
CA SER A 156 -49.25 13.94 -8.38
C SER A 156 -49.20 12.63 -9.17
N SER A 157 -48.62 11.59 -8.56
CA SER A 157 -48.38 10.27 -9.20
C SER A 157 -47.31 10.28 -10.29
N SER A 158 -46.50 11.33 -10.42
CA SER A 158 -45.26 11.31 -11.21
C SER A 158 -44.03 11.07 -10.32
N GLY A 159 -42.86 10.96 -10.94
CA GLY A 159 -41.59 10.85 -10.21
C GLY A 159 -40.40 11.28 -11.05
N SER A 160 -39.42 11.92 -10.41
CA SER A 160 -38.24 12.42 -11.09
C SER A 160 -37.01 12.57 -10.20
N GLY A 161 -35.84 12.51 -10.84
CA GLY A 161 -34.59 12.95 -10.27
C GLY A 161 -33.70 13.58 -11.34
N ILE A 162 -32.94 14.60 -10.98
CA ILE A 162 -32.24 15.45 -11.96
C ILE A 162 -31.28 14.64 -12.83
N LEU A 163 -30.47 13.77 -12.21
CA LEU A 163 -29.52 12.94 -12.93
C LEU A 163 -30.18 11.66 -13.46
N CYS A 164 -30.89 10.93 -12.60
CA CYS A 164 -31.50 9.65 -12.97
C CYS A 164 -32.95 9.56 -12.50
N GLY A 165 -33.82 9.01 -13.33
CA GLY A 165 -35.10 8.49 -12.89
C GLY A 165 -34.90 7.26 -12.00
N LEU A 166 -34.59 6.13 -12.64
CA LEU A 166 -34.32 4.86 -11.97
C LEU A 166 -32.90 4.37 -12.30
N ALA A 167 -32.13 4.08 -11.26
CA ALA A 167 -30.82 3.45 -11.41
C ALA A 167 -30.78 2.07 -10.76
N GLU A 168 -30.64 1.03 -11.57
CA GLU A 168 -30.54 -0.37 -11.13
C GLU A 168 -29.10 -0.86 -11.26
N LYS A 169 -28.52 -1.40 -10.19
CA LYS A 169 -27.15 -1.94 -10.16
C LYS A 169 -26.12 -0.99 -10.81
N THR A 170 -26.36 0.30 -10.67
CA THR A 170 -25.60 1.36 -11.34
C THR A 170 -24.65 1.99 -10.35
N GLU A 171 -23.44 2.33 -10.80
CA GLU A 171 -22.51 3.15 -10.03
C GLU A 171 -22.63 4.62 -10.48
N ILE A 172 -22.87 5.53 -9.53
CA ILE A 172 -22.87 6.98 -9.75
C ILE A 172 -21.76 7.59 -8.89
N SER A 173 -20.72 8.16 -9.48
CA SER A 173 -19.56 8.67 -8.72
C SER A 173 -19.04 10.04 -9.14
N GLY A 174 -18.67 10.89 -8.17
CA GLY A 174 -18.07 12.20 -8.47
C GLY A 174 -19.00 13.18 -9.19
N CYS A 175 -20.32 12.99 -9.12
CA CYS A 175 -21.31 13.83 -9.78
C CYS A 175 -21.76 14.99 -8.88
N THR A 176 -22.07 16.14 -9.48
CA THR A 176 -22.53 17.33 -8.76
C THR A 176 -23.83 17.87 -9.36
N ILE A 177 -24.86 18.00 -8.54
CA ILE A 177 -26.06 18.79 -8.85
C ILE A 177 -25.90 20.14 -8.14
N ASP A 178 -25.69 21.22 -8.89
CA ASP A 178 -25.46 22.52 -8.27
C ASP A 178 -26.75 23.25 -7.86
N SER A 179 -26.60 24.41 -7.22
CA SER A 179 -27.69 25.19 -6.64
C SER A 179 -28.56 25.94 -7.65
N SER A 180 -28.24 25.88 -8.94
CA SER A 180 -29.10 26.43 -9.99
C SER A 180 -30.16 25.43 -10.47
N CYS A 181 -30.08 24.19 -9.99
CA CYS A 181 -31.08 23.16 -10.28
C CYS A 181 -32.25 23.22 -9.30
N SER A 182 -33.46 22.98 -9.79
CA SER A 182 -34.68 22.97 -8.99
C SER A 182 -35.68 21.90 -9.41
N ILE A 183 -36.47 21.43 -8.44
CA ILE A 183 -37.59 20.52 -8.66
C ILE A 183 -38.82 21.04 -7.91
N VAL A 184 -39.94 21.21 -8.61
CA VAL A 184 -41.24 21.55 -8.02
C VAL A 184 -42.15 20.31 -8.05
N SER A 185 -42.60 19.85 -6.89
CA SER A 185 -43.51 18.71 -6.75
C SER A 185 -44.91 19.19 -6.41
N ASP A 186 -45.93 18.73 -7.11
CA ASP A 186 -47.35 18.85 -6.73
C ASP A 186 -47.92 17.47 -6.39
N GLY A 187 -47.24 16.77 -5.47
CA GLY A 187 -47.56 15.38 -5.09
C GLY A 187 -46.70 14.30 -5.77
N ALA A 188 -45.64 14.68 -6.48
CA ALA A 188 -44.70 13.78 -7.15
C ALA A 188 -43.64 13.18 -6.21
N LEU A 189 -43.12 12.01 -6.59
CA LEU A 189 -42.02 11.31 -5.92
C LEU A 189 -40.67 11.90 -6.37
N ILE A 190 -39.97 12.63 -5.50
CA ILE A 190 -38.79 13.42 -5.91
C ILE A 190 -37.51 13.01 -5.19
N GLY A 191 -36.43 12.84 -5.96
CA GLY A 191 -35.06 12.82 -5.44
C GLY A 191 -34.15 13.81 -6.15
N GLY A 192 -33.40 14.65 -5.42
CA GLY A 192 -32.57 15.69 -6.02
C GLY A 192 -31.47 15.18 -6.97
N LEU A 193 -30.98 13.95 -6.78
CA LEU A 193 -30.07 13.25 -7.70
C LEU A 193 -30.80 12.18 -8.49
N ALA A 194 -31.49 11.25 -7.81
CA ALA A 194 -32.24 10.18 -8.46
C ALA A 194 -33.61 9.95 -7.85
N CYS A 195 -34.63 9.60 -8.64
CA CYS A 195 -35.92 9.21 -8.05
C CYS A 195 -35.77 7.89 -7.27
N MET A 196 -35.21 6.85 -7.89
CA MET A 196 -35.10 5.52 -7.28
C MET A 196 -33.74 4.87 -7.55
N LEU A 197 -33.20 4.20 -6.52
CA LEU A 197 -32.02 3.36 -6.60
C LEU A 197 -32.37 1.92 -6.18
N THR A 198 -31.91 0.94 -6.96
CA THR A 198 -32.09 -0.49 -6.67
C THR A 198 -30.78 -1.24 -6.83
N GLY A 199 -30.19 -1.71 -5.72
CA GLY A 199 -28.89 -2.38 -5.72
C GLY A 199 -27.73 -1.53 -6.27
N SER A 200 -27.86 -0.20 -6.23
CA SER A 200 -26.95 0.76 -6.85
C SER A 200 -26.02 1.39 -5.82
N THR A 201 -24.89 1.94 -6.26
CA THR A 201 -23.92 2.64 -5.41
C THR A 201 -23.77 4.07 -5.88
N VAL A 202 -23.96 5.03 -4.97
CA VAL A 202 -23.70 6.45 -5.19
C VAL A 202 -22.57 6.88 -4.26
N LYS A 203 -21.47 7.40 -4.82
CA LYS A 203 -20.32 7.82 -4.01
C LYS A 203 -19.72 9.15 -4.44
N ASP A 204 -19.17 9.89 -3.49
CA ASP A 204 -18.43 11.13 -3.78
C ASP A 204 -19.25 12.20 -4.53
N CYS A 205 -20.57 12.20 -4.33
CA CYS A 205 -21.47 13.07 -5.07
C CYS A 205 -21.95 14.23 -4.19
N VAL A 206 -22.32 15.35 -4.81
CA VAL A 206 -22.83 16.54 -4.12
C VAL A 206 -24.17 16.96 -4.71
N VAL A 207 -25.17 17.23 -3.87
CA VAL A 207 -26.49 17.74 -4.30
C VAL A 207 -26.81 19.03 -3.56
N ALA A 208 -27.04 20.09 -4.34
CA ALA A 208 -27.34 21.43 -3.85
C ALA A 208 -28.68 21.99 -4.41
N ALA A 209 -29.52 21.16 -5.02
CA ALA A 209 -30.76 21.58 -5.66
C ALA A 209 -31.79 22.20 -4.69
N ASP A 210 -32.65 23.06 -5.22
CA ASP A 210 -33.84 23.59 -4.55
C ASP A 210 -35.06 22.72 -4.83
N ILE A 211 -35.68 22.16 -3.79
CA ILE A 211 -36.81 21.25 -3.88
C ILE A 211 -38.03 21.88 -3.22
N GLN A 212 -39.01 22.26 -4.03
CA GLN A 212 -40.27 22.84 -3.59
C GLN A 212 -41.35 21.76 -3.59
N LEU A 213 -42.00 21.53 -2.45
CA LEU A 213 -43.09 20.56 -2.27
C LEU A 213 -44.41 21.28 -2.05
N ASN A 214 -45.35 21.09 -2.97
CA ASN A 214 -46.74 21.51 -2.88
C ASN A 214 -47.59 20.29 -2.53
N GLY A 215 -48.23 20.32 -1.36
CA GLY A 215 -49.01 19.18 -0.86
C GLY A 215 -48.20 18.12 -0.10
N GLN A 216 -48.84 16.96 0.16
CA GLN A 216 -48.24 15.84 0.89
C GLN A 216 -47.64 14.84 -0.11
N ALA A 217 -46.31 14.77 -0.23
CA ALA A 217 -45.66 13.68 -0.95
C ALA A 217 -44.29 13.33 -0.34
N PRO A 218 -43.94 12.04 -0.34
CA PRO A 218 -42.65 11.59 0.16
C PRO A 218 -41.54 12.02 -0.82
N SER A 219 -40.38 12.40 -0.27
CA SER A 219 -39.29 12.99 -1.07
C SER A 219 -37.94 12.77 -0.41
N GLY A 220 -36.87 12.81 -1.20
CA GLY A 220 -35.51 12.88 -0.66
C GLY A 220 -34.74 14.04 -1.26
N GLY A 221 -33.98 14.74 -0.43
CA GLY A 221 -33.05 15.75 -0.92
C GLY A 221 -32.06 15.18 -1.93
N TYR A 222 -31.71 13.90 -1.78
CA TYR A 222 -30.81 13.17 -2.68
C TYR A 222 -31.55 12.13 -3.51
N VAL A 223 -32.29 11.23 -2.87
CA VAL A 223 -32.99 10.12 -3.51
C VAL A 223 -34.36 9.93 -2.88
N TYR A 224 -35.42 9.76 -3.66
CA TYR A 224 -36.71 9.43 -3.06
C TYR A 224 -36.66 8.05 -2.38
N GLN A 225 -36.24 7.00 -3.09
CA GLN A 225 -36.14 5.64 -2.52
C GLN A 225 -34.81 4.95 -2.83
N ALA A 226 -34.14 4.43 -1.80
CA ALA A 226 -32.91 3.66 -1.89
C ALA A 226 -33.11 2.20 -1.41
N ASN A 227 -33.31 1.26 -2.34
CA ASN A 227 -33.53 -0.15 -2.05
C ASN A 227 -32.26 -0.98 -2.24
N GLY A 228 -31.75 -1.58 -1.17
CA GLY A 228 -30.50 -2.36 -1.20
C GLY A 228 -29.31 -1.58 -1.79
N SER A 229 -29.39 -0.25 -1.78
CA SER A 229 -28.47 0.67 -2.43
C SER A 229 -27.58 1.35 -1.40
N GLN A 230 -26.47 1.91 -1.84
CA GLN A 230 -25.44 2.48 -0.97
C GLN A 230 -25.20 3.94 -1.37
N ILE A 231 -25.17 4.83 -0.39
CA ILE A 231 -24.80 6.24 -0.56
C ILE A 231 -23.61 6.52 0.36
N ILE A 232 -22.46 6.85 -0.21
CA ILE A 232 -21.17 6.90 0.49
C ILE A 232 -20.46 8.23 0.19
N ASN A 233 -19.74 8.82 1.15
CA ASN A 233 -18.91 10.02 0.94
C ASN A 233 -19.64 11.19 0.27
N SER A 234 -20.95 11.34 0.52
CA SER A 234 -21.79 12.23 -0.27
C SER A 234 -22.32 13.38 0.59
N VAL A 235 -22.59 14.51 -0.08
CA VAL A 235 -23.01 15.75 0.59
C VAL A 235 -24.34 16.24 0.04
N PHE A 236 -25.33 16.40 0.93
CA PHE A 236 -26.53 17.19 0.62
C PHE A 236 -26.39 18.58 1.25
N LYS A 237 -26.47 19.62 0.42
CA LYS A 237 -26.41 21.03 0.83
C LYS A 237 -27.51 21.89 0.19
N GLY A 238 -28.50 21.24 -0.41
CA GLY A 238 -29.64 21.89 -1.05
C GLY A 238 -30.70 22.35 -0.07
N THR A 239 -31.83 22.77 -0.62
CA THR A 239 -32.98 23.21 0.18
C THR A 239 -34.22 22.40 -0.14
N ILE A 240 -35.03 22.12 0.87
CA ILE A 240 -36.32 21.42 0.75
C ILE A 240 -37.38 22.28 1.42
N LYS A 241 -38.40 22.69 0.68
CA LYS A 241 -39.41 23.66 1.13
C LYS A 241 -40.82 23.15 0.86
N GLY A 242 -41.56 22.85 1.92
CA GLY A 242 -42.98 22.57 1.88
C GLY A 242 -43.83 23.84 1.96
N THR A 243 -44.85 23.96 1.11
CA THR A 243 -45.91 24.99 1.28
C THR A 243 -46.94 24.60 2.34
N GLY A 244 -46.98 23.32 2.74
CA GLY A 244 -47.82 22.78 3.80
C GLY A 244 -47.03 21.86 4.74
N ALA A 245 -47.70 20.86 5.31
CA ALA A 245 -46.99 19.78 6.00
C ALA A 245 -46.17 18.96 4.99
N ILE A 246 -45.07 18.36 5.43
CA ILE A 246 -44.33 17.39 4.61
C ILE A 246 -44.26 16.05 5.35
N VAL A 247 -44.28 14.96 4.58
CA VAL A 247 -44.34 13.58 5.05
C VAL A 247 -43.22 12.76 4.43
N TYR A 248 -42.61 11.84 5.17
CA TYR A 248 -41.65 10.86 4.64
C TYR A 248 -40.49 11.49 3.85
N THR A 249 -39.85 12.49 4.45
CA THR A 249 -38.80 13.27 3.79
C THR A 249 -37.46 13.22 4.51
N GLY A 250 -36.42 12.73 3.85
CA GLY A 250 -35.04 12.81 4.33
C GLY A 250 -34.20 13.75 3.50
N GLY A 251 -33.19 14.36 4.11
CA GLY A 251 -32.18 15.11 3.35
C GLY A 251 -31.41 14.23 2.36
N PHE A 252 -31.18 12.96 2.69
CA PHE A 252 -30.61 11.98 1.78
C PHE A 252 -31.68 11.13 1.09
N ALA A 253 -32.43 10.37 1.85
CA ALA A 253 -33.42 9.43 1.34
C ALA A 253 -34.83 9.75 1.87
N GLY A 254 -35.85 9.76 1.02
CA GLY A 254 -37.23 9.68 1.52
C GLY A 254 -37.44 8.36 2.25
N ILE A 255 -37.11 7.27 1.56
CA ILE A 255 -37.16 5.89 2.07
C ILE A 255 -35.78 5.25 1.93
N ASN A 256 -35.19 4.80 3.05
CA ASN A 256 -33.92 4.08 3.07
C ASN A 256 -34.09 2.60 3.45
N ASN A 257 -33.82 1.71 2.50
CA ASN A 257 -33.70 0.27 2.69
C ASN A 257 -32.31 -0.24 2.28
N GLY A 258 -31.30 0.62 2.46
CA GLY A 258 -29.91 0.35 2.13
C GLY A 258 -28.96 1.01 3.13
N LEU A 259 -27.82 1.47 2.65
CA LEU A 259 -26.75 2.06 3.44
C LEU A 259 -26.57 3.54 3.11
N ILE A 260 -26.55 4.39 4.13
CA ILE A 260 -26.04 5.76 4.06
C ILE A 260 -24.82 5.83 4.97
N ALA A 261 -23.62 5.91 4.40
CA ALA A 261 -22.36 5.84 5.14
C ALA A 261 -21.48 7.05 4.86
N ASN A 262 -20.80 7.56 5.88
CA ASN A 262 -19.78 8.60 5.70
C ASN A 262 -20.31 9.82 4.92
N CYS A 263 -21.50 10.33 5.29
CA CYS A 263 -22.22 11.38 4.54
C CYS A 263 -22.41 12.66 5.36
N ILE A 264 -22.51 13.81 4.68
CA ILE A 264 -22.73 15.13 5.30
C ILE A 264 -24.06 15.72 4.87
N TYR A 265 -24.92 16.02 5.84
CA TYR A 265 -26.10 16.88 5.63
C TYR A 265 -25.77 18.30 6.08
N SER A 266 -25.78 19.26 5.16
CA SER A 266 -25.57 20.70 5.41
C SER A 266 -26.65 21.58 4.78
N GLY A 267 -27.74 20.96 4.32
CA GLY A 267 -28.87 21.65 3.69
C GLY A 267 -29.87 22.22 4.68
N SER A 268 -31.01 22.68 4.16
CA SER A 268 -32.12 23.17 4.98
C SER A 268 -33.47 22.55 4.61
N MET A 269 -34.31 22.28 5.60
CA MET A 269 -35.68 21.80 5.42
C MET A 269 -36.66 22.78 6.09
N THR A 270 -37.64 23.28 5.35
CA THR A 270 -38.65 24.23 5.86
C THR A 270 -40.04 23.78 5.49
N ALA A 271 -40.98 23.74 6.44
CA ALA A 271 -42.37 23.33 6.20
C ALA A 271 -43.32 23.94 7.25
N VAL A 272 -44.63 23.81 7.04
CA VAL A 272 -45.65 24.16 8.07
C VAL A 272 -45.65 23.14 9.20
N ALA A 273 -45.48 21.85 8.87
CA ALA A 273 -45.34 20.77 9.82
C ALA A 273 -44.49 19.65 9.22
N PHE A 274 -43.89 18.83 10.08
CA PHE A 274 -43.09 17.68 9.68
C PHE A 274 -43.69 16.39 10.24
N THR A 275 -43.89 15.42 9.38
CA THR A 275 -44.27 14.04 9.72
C THR A 275 -43.24 13.13 9.10
N THR A 276 -42.62 12.21 9.84
CA THR A 276 -41.63 11.27 9.26
C THR A 276 -40.51 11.95 8.45
N CYS A 277 -39.91 13.02 9.01
CA CYS A 277 -38.77 13.72 8.39
C CYS A 277 -37.45 13.64 9.18
N SER A 278 -36.31 13.61 8.48
CA SER A 278 -34.98 13.72 9.10
C SER A 278 -33.88 14.28 8.20
N ALA A 279 -32.69 14.50 8.77
CA ALA A 279 -31.51 14.93 8.02
C ALA A 279 -31.06 13.88 6.98
N PHE A 280 -31.26 12.60 7.27
CA PHE A 280 -30.79 11.50 6.40
C PHE A 280 -31.93 10.72 5.78
N ALA A 281 -32.79 10.06 6.55
CA ALA A 281 -33.89 9.23 6.05
C ALA A 281 -35.27 9.63 6.60
N GLY A 282 -36.26 9.86 5.74
CA GLY A 282 -37.64 10.15 6.19
C GLY A 282 -38.30 8.95 6.87
N GLU A 283 -38.15 7.78 6.25
CA GLU A 283 -38.55 6.47 6.77
C GLU A 283 -37.50 5.41 6.42
N ALA A 284 -37.32 4.43 7.31
CA ALA A 284 -36.59 3.20 7.02
C ALA A 284 -37.56 2.05 7.29
N SER A 285 -38.17 1.50 6.25
CA SER A 285 -39.39 0.68 6.38
C SER A 285 -39.10 -0.78 6.73
N THR A 286 -37.88 -1.30 6.50
CA THR A 286 -37.55 -2.71 6.82
C THR A 286 -36.10 -3.03 7.22
N SER A 287 -35.06 -2.30 6.79
CA SER A 287 -33.63 -2.64 7.11
C SER A 287 -32.59 -1.54 6.79
N GLY A 288 -32.92 -0.27 6.97
CA GLY A 288 -32.02 0.84 6.63
C GLY A 288 -30.87 1.01 7.63
N THR A 289 -29.66 1.26 7.13
CA THR A 289 -28.47 1.58 7.95
C THR A 289 -27.97 2.99 7.65
N ILE A 290 -27.71 3.77 8.70
CA ILE A 290 -27.09 5.10 8.63
C ILE A 290 -25.87 5.08 9.54
N VAL A 291 -24.67 5.33 9.00
CA VAL A 291 -23.44 5.14 9.76
C VAL A 291 -22.39 6.20 9.46
N ASN A 292 -21.66 6.64 10.48
CA ASN A 292 -20.56 7.59 10.34
C ASN A 292 -20.94 8.92 9.66
N CYS A 293 -22.11 9.46 9.95
CA CYS A 293 -22.65 10.62 9.23
C CYS A 293 -22.68 11.90 10.09
N PHE A 294 -22.55 13.06 9.45
CA PHE A 294 -22.58 14.37 10.11
C PHE A 294 -23.75 15.24 9.64
N ALA A 295 -24.56 15.73 10.56
CA ALA A 295 -25.63 16.69 10.30
C ALA A 295 -25.28 18.08 10.83
N ASN A 296 -25.25 19.05 9.93
CA ASN A 296 -24.99 20.46 10.18
C ASN A 296 -25.84 21.35 9.27
N GLY A 297 -27.15 21.09 9.27
CA GLY A 297 -28.12 21.82 8.45
C GLY A 297 -29.11 22.60 9.30
N LYS A 298 -30.27 22.95 8.73
CA LYS A 298 -31.31 23.68 9.48
C LYS A 298 -32.70 23.12 9.21
N PHE A 299 -33.51 22.98 10.25
CA PHE A 299 -34.93 22.69 10.14
C PHE A 299 -35.73 23.87 10.65
N SER A 300 -36.83 24.23 9.98
CA SER A 300 -37.63 25.39 10.37
C SER A 300 -39.11 25.18 10.09
N LEU A 301 -39.94 25.48 11.09
CA LEU A 301 -41.39 25.50 10.97
C LEU A 301 -41.85 26.92 10.60
N THR A 302 -42.70 27.04 9.58
CA THR A 302 -43.18 28.34 9.09
C THR A 302 -44.32 28.93 9.91
N ASP A 303 -45.05 28.11 10.69
CA ASP A 303 -46.23 28.53 11.46
C ASP A 303 -46.05 28.49 12.99
N GLY A 304 -44.89 28.03 13.48
CA GLY A 304 -44.59 27.93 14.92
C GLY A 304 -45.29 26.80 15.67
N SER A 305 -45.87 25.81 14.99
CA SER A 305 -46.50 24.64 15.60
C SER A 305 -45.49 23.72 16.32
N THR A 306 -45.95 22.91 17.29
CA THR A 306 -45.09 22.06 18.16
C THR A 306 -45.28 20.55 17.95
N GLY A 307 -46.03 20.15 16.93
CA GLY A 307 -46.41 18.76 16.69
C GLY A 307 -45.60 18.15 15.55
N THR A 308 -44.37 17.70 15.82
CA THR A 308 -43.56 17.05 14.79
C THR A 308 -43.03 15.73 15.28
N THR A 309 -43.35 14.66 14.55
CA THR A 309 -42.44 13.52 14.51
C THR A 309 -41.32 14.00 13.59
N THR A 310 -40.26 14.58 14.17
CA THR A 310 -38.98 14.99 13.54
C THR A 310 -37.83 14.33 14.30
N GLY A 311 -36.75 13.99 13.60
CA GLY A 311 -35.54 13.48 14.24
C GLY A 311 -34.37 13.66 13.30
N ILE A 312 -33.14 13.50 13.78
CA ILE A 312 -31.96 13.59 12.93
C ILE A 312 -31.74 12.26 12.21
N PHE A 313 -32.11 11.17 12.88
CA PHE A 313 -32.10 9.80 12.38
C PHE A 313 -33.42 9.12 12.75
N ARG A 314 -34.04 8.44 11.78
CA ARG A 314 -35.31 7.74 11.96
C ARG A 314 -35.19 6.30 11.50
N GLY A 315 -35.47 5.37 12.40
CA GLY A 315 -35.88 4.03 12.05
C GLY A 315 -37.34 3.89 12.47
N ASN A 316 -38.22 3.43 11.59
CA ASN A 316 -39.55 2.98 12.01
C ASN A 316 -39.64 1.51 11.64
N GLY A 317 -39.22 0.62 12.55
CA GLY A 317 -39.29 -0.84 12.34
C GLY A 317 -38.14 -1.63 12.95
N ASN A 318 -38.39 -2.93 13.21
CA ASN A 318 -37.36 -3.89 13.62
C ASN A 318 -36.35 -4.08 12.49
N GLY A 319 -35.07 -3.73 12.71
CA GLY A 319 -33.98 -3.98 11.76
C GLY A 319 -33.17 -2.76 11.32
N ASN A 320 -33.60 -1.53 11.67
CA ASN A 320 -32.86 -0.31 11.33
C ASN A 320 -31.67 -0.06 12.27
N LYS A 321 -30.52 0.40 11.74
CA LYS A 321 -29.28 0.71 12.49
C LYS A 321 -28.84 2.15 12.25
N VAL A 322 -28.53 2.87 13.32
CA VAL A 322 -27.92 4.20 13.26
C VAL A 322 -26.67 4.19 14.15
N ALA A 323 -25.49 4.42 13.59
CA ALA A 323 -24.25 4.25 14.35
C ALA A 323 -23.22 5.36 14.07
N ASN A 324 -22.58 5.86 15.13
CA ASN A 324 -21.53 6.87 15.07
C ASN A 324 -21.87 8.12 14.24
N CYS A 325 -23.07 8.66 14.43
CA CYS A 325 -23.46 9.89 13.74
C CYS A 325 -23.43 11.09 14.68
N ILE A 326 -23.07 12.26 14.14
CA ILE A 326 -22.94 13.51 14.90
C ILE A 326 -23.90 14.56 14.34
N ALA A 327 -24.53 15.31 15.22
CA ALA A 327 -25.34 16.46 14.85
C ALA A 327 -24.87 17.74 15.55
N ASN A 328 -24.82 18.85 14.81
CA ASN A 328 -24.61 20.17 15.40
C ASN A 328 -25.85 20.59 16.21
N THR A 329 -25.66 21.04 17.44
CA THR A 329 -26.73 21.60 18.29
C THR A 329 -27.36 22.88 17.72
N ALA A 330 -26.66 23.60 16.84
CA ALA A 330 -27.21 24.76 16.12
C ALA A 330 -28.44 24.43 15.24
N MET A 331 -28.83 23.15 15.15
CA MET A 331 -30.03 22.67 14.46
C MET A 331 -31.36 22.90 15.23
N GLU A 332 -31.35 23.58 16.39
CA GLU A 332 -32.54 23.86 17.22
C GLU A 332 -33.77 24.41 16.45
N PRO A 333 -35.01 24.06 16.85
CA PRO A 333 -35.40 23.23 17.99
C PRO A 333 -35.84 21.84 17.52
N MET A 334 -34.96 20.84 17.50
CA MET A 334 -35.37 19.47 17.18
C MET A 334 -34.77 18.44 18.14
N ASN A 335 -35.65 17.59 18.70
CA ASN A 335 -35.28 16.49 19.57
C ASN A 335 -34.44 15.43 18.82
N LEU A 336 -33.41 14.93 19.50
CA LEU A 336 -32.43 13.92 19.07
C LEU A 336 -33.00 12.81 18.18
N ILE A 337 -34.09 12.17 18.61
CA ILE A 337 -34.55 10.89 18.08
C ILE A 337 -36.08 10.80 18.22
N ALA A 338 -36.80 10.77 17.10
CA ALA A 338 -38.16 10.24 17.05
C ALA A 338 -38.11 8.75 16.63
N VAL A 339 -37.76 7.92 17.62
CA VAL A 339 -38.04 6.50 17.95
C VAL A 339 -38.08 5.40 16.84
N ALA A 340 -37.38 4.28 17.16
CA ALA A 340 -37.48 2.87 16.71
C ALA A 340 -36.31 2.28 15.84
N GLY A 341 -35.16 1.98 16.45
CA GLY A 341 -34.03 1.25 15.83
C GLY A 341 -32.83 1.08 16.77
N ASN A 342 -31.81 0.30 16.37
CA ASN A 342 -30.56 0.14 17.12
C ASN A 342 -29.67 1.38 16.91
N VAL A 343 -29.70 2.33 17.86
CA VAL A 343 -28.87 3.54 17.84
C VAL A 343 -27.65 3.35 18.75
N THR A 344 -26.44 3.50 18.21
CA THR A 344 -25.18 3.36 18.96
C THR A 344 -24.20 4.50 18.66
N ASP A 345 -23.48 4.96 19.67
CA ASP A 345 -22.36 5.91 19.51
C ASP A 345 -22.68 7.25 18.81
N CYS A 346 -23.95 7.65 18.73
CA CYS A 346 -24.34 8.97 18.19
C CYS A 346 -24.17 10.09 19.22
N ALA A 347 -23.90 11.32 18.78
CA ALA A 347 -23.72 12.47 19.67
C ALA A 347 -24.27 13.78 19.07
N PHE A 348 -24.65 14.70 19.97
CA PHE A 348 -24.71 16.12 19.64
C PHE A 348 -23.39 16.78 19.98
N MET A 349 -23.00 17.77 19.19
CA MET A 349 -21.83 18.58 19.47
C MET A 349 -22.16 20.04 19.24
N GLU A 350 -21.76 20.89 20.18
CA GLU A 350 -21.84 22.32 20.04
C GLU A 350 -20.93 22.81 18.91
N SER A 351 -21.28 23.94 18.30
CA SER A 351 -20.43 24.53 17.26
C SER A 351 -19.00 24.82 17.75
N SER A 352 -18.82 25.09 19.05
CA SER A 352 -17.49 25.22 19.68
C SER A 352 -16.71 23.90 19.75
N GLU A 353 -17.39 22.77 19.98
CA GLU A 353 -16.77 21.44 20.02
C GLU A 353 -16.40 20.94 18.63
N ILE A 354 -17.29 21.19 17.65
CA ILE A 354 -17.00 20.92 16.24
C ILE A 354 -15.82 21.78 15.81
N ALA A 355 -15.81 23.07 16.14
CA ALA A 355 -14.70 23.95 15.84
C ALA A 355 -13.43 23.64 16.63
N ALA A 356 -13.42 22.66 17.54
CA ALA A 356 -12.27 22.26 18.35
C ALA A 356 -11.64 20.93 17.90
N GLY A 357 -12.11 20.28 16.84
CA GLY A 357 -11.56 18.97 16.41
C GLY A 357 -12.46 17.77 16.73
N ASN A 358 -13.49 17.92 17.56
CA ASN A 358 -14.10 16.76 18.21
C ASN A 358 -14.92 15.90 17.23
N ALA A 359 -15.66 16.55 16.33
CA ALA A 359 -16.52 15.87 15.39
C ALA A 359 -15.70 15.15 14.31
N SER A 360 -14.69 15.82 13.75
CA SER A 360 -13.78 15.23 12.77
C SER A 360 -13.03 14.03 13.37
N TYR A 361 -12.53 14.16 14.61
CA TYR A 361 -11.85 13.06 15.29
C TYR A 361 -12.73 11.82 15.47
N LYS A 362 -13.94 11.99 16.02
CA LYS A 362 -14.85 10.87 16.28
C LYS A 362 -15.30 10.17 15.00
N LEU A 363 -15.59 10.93 13.94
CA LEU A 363 -16.02 10.36 12.66
C LEU A 363 -14.86 9.66 11.92
N ASN A 364 -13.65 10.22 11.99
CA ASN A 364 -12.48 9.62 11.34
C ASN A 364 -11.99 8.35 12.06
N GLY A 365 -12.10 8.29 13.39
CA GLY A 365 -11.64 7.15 14.19
C GLY A 365 -12.54 5.91 14.10
N TYR A 366 -13.76 6.05 13.59
CA TYR A 366 -14.76 4.99 13.68
C TYR A 366 -14.44 3.75 12.85
N ALA A 367 -13.82 3.91 11.67
CA ALA A 367 -13.42 2.78 10.83
C ALA A 367 -12.50 1.78 11.56
N ALA A 368 -11.67 2.27 12.49
CA ALA A 368 -10.77 1.42 13.27
C ALA A 368 -11.51 0.59 14.34
N SER A 369 -12.67 1.06 14.81
CA SER A 369 -13.50 0.37 15.81
C SER A 369 -14.35 -0.77 15.25
N LEU A 370 -14.52 -0.82 13.92
CA LEU A 370 -15.38 -1.78 13.25
C LEU A 370 -14.74 -3.16 13.12
N THR A 371 -15.56 -4.20 13.16
CA THR A 371 -15.15 -5.56 12.80
C THR A 371 -14.84 -5.65 11.30
N ASP A 372 -14.08 -6.65 10.86
CA ASP A 372 -13.76 -6.81 9.42
C ASP A 372 -15.01 -7.05 8.55
N ALA A 373 -16.03 -7.69 9.12
CA ALA A 373 -17.32 -7.86 8.45
C ALA A 373 -18.02 -6.50 8.24
N GLU A 374 -18.04 -5.64 9.26
CA GLU A 374 -18.62 -4.30 9.17
C GLU A 374 -17.80 -3.37 8.27
N LYS A 375 -16.47 -3.47 8.28
CA LYS A 375 -15.59 -2.72 7.37
C LYS A 375 -15.91 -3.01 5.91
N LYS A 376 -16.18 -4.28 5.59
CA LYS A 376 -16.63 -4.71 4.26
C LYS A 376 -18.05 -4.25 3.95
N GLU A 377 -18.97 -4.40 4.90
CA GLU A 377 -20.38 -3.98 4.74
C GLU A 377 -20.51 -2.48 4.48
N TYR A 378 -19.70 -1.67 5.18
CA TYR A 378 -19.76 -0.21 5.12
C TYR A 378 -18.75 0.43 4.17
N HIS A 379 -17.96 -0.38 3.45
CA HIS A 379 -16.91 0.05 2.53
C HIS A 379 -15.95 1.06 3.16
N THR A 380 -15.45 0.76 4.36
CA THR A 380 -14.58 1.69 5.11
C THR A 380 -13.26 1.98 4.40
N SER A 381 -12.82 1.09 3.50
CA SER A 381 -11.66 1.33 2.63
C SER A 381 -11.87 2.48 1.64
N GLU A 382 -13.13 2.80 1.33
CA GLU A 382 -13.50 3.92 0.46
C GLU A 382 -13.82 5.20 1.26
N TRP A 383 -13.84 5.18 2.59
CA TRP A 383 -14.21 6.36 3.38
C TRP A 383 -13.22 7.50 3.23
N LYS A 384 -13.76 8.70 2.99
CA LYS A 384 -13.00 9.95 3.05
C LYS A 384 -13.00 10.52 4.46
N SER A 385 -11.87 11.14 4.84
CA SER A 385 -11.76 11.83 6.11
C SER A 385 -12.63 13.09 6.15
N PHE A 386 -13.28 13.31 7.29
CA PHE A 386 -13.89 14.58 7.63
C PHE A 386 -12.82 15.57 8.07
N VAL A 387 -12.90 16.79 7.57
CA VAL A 387 -12.02 17.92 7.91
C VAL A 387 -12.87 19.13 8.24
N GLU A 388 -12.45 19.86 9.28
CA GLU A 388 -13.08 21.11 9.69
C GLU A 388 -12.74 22.23 8.73
N THR A 389 -13.75 23.03 8.42
CA THR A 389 -13.64 24.25 7.63
C THR A 389 -13.54 25.46 8.56
N ASP A 390 -13.07 26.59 8.02
CA ASP A 390 -12.87 27.83 8.79
C ASP A 390 -14.15 28.35 9.46
N ASN A 391 -15.32 27.99 8.96
CA ASN A 391 -16.61 28.38 9.51
C ASN A 391 -17.15 27.42 10.59
N GLY A 392 -16.36 26.42 11.01
CA GLY A 392 -16.74 25.44 12.01
C GLY A 392 -17.66 24.32 11.51
N SER A 393 -17.82 24.15 10.19
CA SER A 393 -18.50 22.99 9.59
C SER A 393 -17.51 21.91 9.13
N LEU A 394 -18.00 20.71 8.79
CA LEU A 394 -17.18 19.64 8.22
C LEU A 394 -17.33 19.54 6.70
N THR A 395 -16.24 19.17 6.03
CA THR A 395 -16.17 18.77 4.62
C THR A 395 -15.36 17.47 4.49
N PHE A 396 -15.35 16.86 3.30
CA PHE A 396 -14.42 15.77 2.99
C PHE A 396 -13.08 16.32 2.51
N SER A 397 -11.99 15.63 2.86
CA SER A 397 -10.66 15.85 2.29
C SER A 397 -10.30 14.76 1.29
N SER A 398 -9.64 15.15 0.19
CA SER A 398 -8.99 14.24 -0.75
C SER A 398 -7.65 13.72 -0.25
N GLU A 399 -7.07 14.38 0.76
CA GLU A 399 -5.85 13.96 1.46
C GLU A 399 -6.24 13.27 2.77
N THR A 400 -5.73 12.08 3.03
CA THR A 400 -5.95 11.30 4.27
C THR A 400 -5.24 11.88 5.50
N LYS A 401 -5.16 13.21 5.62
CA LYS A 401 -4.57 13.89 6.77
C LYS A 401 -5.68 14.31 7.72
N VAL A 402 -5.72 13.65 8.88
CA VAL A 402 -6.55 14.06 10.01
C VAL A 402 -5.88 15.26 10.68
N THR A 403 -6.38 16.46 10.43
CA THR A 403 -5.95 17.65 11.17
C THR A 403 -6.72 17.73 12.49
N ARG A 404 -6.02 17.79 13.63
CA ARG A 404 -6.62 18.16 14.92
C ARG A 404 -6.41 19.65 15.16
N LYS A 405 -7.46 20.37 15.54
CA LYS A 405 -7.30 21.72 16.07
C LYS A 405 -6.81 21.64 17.51
N VAL A 406 -5.85 22.50 17.86
CA VAL A 406 -5.27 22.58 19.19
C VAL A 406 -5.79 23.83 19.89
N THR A 407 -6.24 23.70 21.14
CA THR A 407 -6.71 24.82 21.95
C THR A 407 -5.75 25.05 23.11
N PHE A 408 -5.27 26.28 23.25
CA PHE A 408 -4.38 26.69 24.32
C PHE A 408 -5.19 27.31 25.46
N TYR A 409 -4.78 27.01 26.70
CA TYR A 409 -5.39 27.57 27.89
C TYR A 409 -4.34 28.34 28.72
N ASP A 410 -4.75 29.47 29.29
CA ASP A 410 -3.93 30.21 30.27
C ASP A 410 -3.88 29.48 31.62
N THR A 411 -3.18 30.09 32.59
CA THR A 411 -3.03 29.52 33.95
C THR A 411 -4.35 29.41 34.73
N ASP A 412 -5.38 30.14 34.31
CA ASP A 412 -6.72 30.20 34.90
C ASP A 412 -7.77 29.37 34.12
N ASN A 413 -7.34 28.55 33.15
CA ASN A 413 -8.16 27.73 32.25
C ASN A 413 -9.05 28.50 31.25
N ASN A 414 -8.69 29.73 30.87
CA ASN A 414 -9.37 30.43 29.78
C ASN A 414 -8.74 30.09 28.43
N VAL A 415 -9.57 29.97 27.38
CA VAL A 415 -9.10 29.70 26.02
C VAL A 415 -8.34 30.91 25.47
N ILE A 416 -7.08 30.71 25.11
CA ILE A 416 -6.25 31.72 24.44
C ILE A 416 -6.63 31.75 22.97
N SER A 417 -7.54 32.66 22.61
CA SER A 417 -7.91 32.92 21.21
C SER A 417 -6.87 33.84 20.57
N GLY A 418 -6.35 33.44 19.42
CA GLY A 418 -5.21 34.08 18.75
C GLY A 418 -5.34 35.60 18.63
N GLY A 419 -4.43 36.30 19.31
CA GLY A 419 -4.28 37.75 19.22
C GLY A 419 -3.12 38.22 20.10
N SER A 420 -1.96 38.49 19.47
CA SER A 420 -0.69 39.04 20.01
C SER A 420 0.31 38.07 20.68
N ASN A 421 1.02 37.33 19.82
CA ASN A 421 2.45 36.98 19.80
C ASN A 421 3.21 36.42 21.01
N PHE A 422 2.64 36.18 22.20
CA PHE A 422 3.35 35.40 23.22
C PHE A 422 2.40 34.49 24.01
N MET A 423 2.80 33.23 24.17
CA MET A 423 2.19 32.28 25.12
C MET A 423 2.62 32.66 26.54
N GLU A 424 1.68 32.80 27.46
CA GLU A 424 1.99 33.11 28.87
C GLU A 424 2.77 31.97 29.55
N GLU A 425 3.70 32.34 30.42
CA GLU A 425 4.48 31.38 31.22
C GLU A 425 3.54 30.56 32.11
N GLY A 426 3.48 29.24 31.88
CA GLY A 426 2.56 28.33 32.57
C GLY A 426 1.29 27.94 31.80
N ALA A 427 1.11 28.43 30.57
CA ALA A 427 0.03 28.01 29.69
C ALA A 427 0.05 26.50 29.45
N LYS A 428 -1.14 25.88 29.43
CA LYS A 428 -1.30 24.42 29.31
C LYS A 428 -1.88 24.06 27.94
N LEU A 429 -1.21 23.10 27.30
CA LEU A 429 -1.72 22.39 26.14
C LEU A 429 -2.60 21.24 26.63
N VAL A 430 -3.90 21.31 26.38
CA VAL A 430 -4.85 20.24 26.74
C VAL A 430 -5.42 19.64 25.47
N TYR A 431 -5.15 18.35 25.24
CA TYR A 431 -5.96 17.53 24.34
C TYR A 431 -7.05 16.82 25.15
N PRO A 432 -8.27 16.66 24.60
CA PRO A 432 -9.25 15.73 25.16
C PRO A 432 -8.66 14.30 25.09
N GLU A 433 -8.91 13.55 26.15
CA GLU A 433 -8.04 12.51 26.74
C GLU A 433 -7.46 11.45 25.78
N ALA A 434 -6.20 11.11 26.06
CA ALA A 434 -5.39 10.14 25.34
C ALA A 434 -5.67 8.69 25.79
N ALA A 435 -5.58 7.76 24.84
CA ALA A 435 -5.16 6.39 25.12
C ALA A 435 -3.68 6.24 24.69
N ASP A 436 -2.85 5.86 25.66
CA ASP A 436 -1.43 5.46 25.64
C ASP A 436 -0.31 6.56 25.56
N PRO A 437 0.54 6.72 26.61
CA PRO A 437 1.64 7.69 26.66
C PRO A 437 2.98 7.24 26.04
N SER A 438 3.07 6.05 25.45
CA SER A 438 4.33 5.54 24.91
C SER A 438 4.49 5.89 23.43
N TYR A 439 5.40 6.83 23.12
CA TYR A 439 5.78 7.35 21.78
C TYR A 439 4.89 8.43 21.15
N ILE A 440 5.03 9.68 21.64
CA ILE A 440 4.57 10.87 20.89
C ILE A 440 5.77 11.42 20.11
N ALA A 441 5.72 11.24 18.79
CA ALA A 441 6.61 11.83 17.81
C ALA A 441 5.82 12.92 17.05
N TRP A 442 6.47 14.02 16.66
CA TRP A 442 5.84 15.14 15.97
C TRP A 442 6.37 15.25 14.54
N VAL A 443 5.57 15.65 13.56
CA VAL A 443 6.02 15.94 12.19
C VAL A 443 5.74 17.40 11.83
N ASP A 444 6.63 18.08 11.11
CA ASP A 444 6.37 19.46 10.66
C ASP A 444 5.74 19.55 9.26
N SER A 445 5.40 20.78 8.84
CA SER A 445 4.85 21.06 7.51
C SER A 445 5.76 20.67 6.33
N LYS A 446 7.04 20.37 6.59
CA LYS A 446 8.03 19.88 5.61
C LYS A 446 8.28 18.37 5.74
N GLY A 447 7.61 17.69 6.67
CA GLY A 447 7.75 16.25 6.89
C GLY A 447 8.92 15.84 7.79
N ARG A 448 9.52 16.76 8.56
CA ARG A 448 10.61 16.45 9.51
C ARG A 448 10.03 15.95 10.83
N ILE A 449 10.64 14.93 11.43
CA ILE A 449 10.12 14.26 12.64
C ILE A 449 10.89 14.71 13.89
N TYR A 450 10.21 15.10 14.96
CA TYR A 450 10.78 15.60 16.21
C TYR A 450 10.31 14.76 17.41
N ASP A 451 11.16 14.56 18.42
CA ASP A 451 10.74 13.95 19.67
C ASP A 451 10.01 14.96 20.59
N LYS A 452 9.33 14.45 21.62
CA LYS A 452 8.59 15.27 22.59
C LYS A 452 9.46 16.25 23.41
N ASN A 453 10.78 16.08 23.43
CA ASN A 453 11.71 16.87 24.22
C ASN A 453 12.54 17.86 23.36
N SER A 454 12.50 17.72 22.03
CA SER A 454 13.32 18.46 21.05
C SER A 454 12.73 19.82 20.69
N VAL A 455 11.51 20.11 21.13
CA VAL A 455 10.81 21.36 20.84
C VAL A 455 11.09 22.37 21.95
N VAL A 456 12.26 23.00 21.87
CA VAL A 456 12.57 24.19 22.68
C VAL A 456 13.08 25.30 21.75
N GLY A 457 12.28 26.37 21.62
CA GLY A 457 12.75 27.64 21.05
C GLY A 457 12.91 27.74 19.54
N SER A 458 12.09 27.06 18.73
CA SER A 458 11.95 27.44 17.31
C SER A 458 10.57 28.03 17.07
N GLU A 459 10.55 29.35 17.03
CA GLU A 459 9.45 30.14 16.47
C GLU A 459 9.18 29.60 15.04
N ASP A 460 7.90 29.40 14.69
CA ASP A 460 7.38 29.00 13.37
C ASP A 460 7.24 27.50 13.01
N LEU A 461 7.39 26.52 13.92
CA LEU A 461 7.11 25.11 13.58
C LEU A 461 5.69 24.66 13.94
N GLU A 462 4.83 24.53 12.92
CA GLU A 462 3.61 23.72 12.99
C GLU A 462 3.99 22.24 13.13
N LEU A 463 3.58 21.61 14.24
CA LEU A 463 3.90 20.23 14.57
C LEU A 463 2.62 19.39 14.67
N TYR A 464 2.60 18.24 14.01
CA TYR A 464 1.47 17.32 13.95
C TYR A 464 1.81 16.02 14.70
N PRO A 465 0.92 15.48 15.55
CA PRO A 465 1.18 14.22 16.25
C PRO A 465 1.20 13.05 15.28
N LEU A 466 2.18 12.16 15.43
CA LEU A 466 2.28 10.90 14.70
C LEU A 466 1.35 9.86 15.34
N THR A 467 0.38 9.34 14.59
CA THR A 467 -0.52 8.28 15.06
C THR A 467 0.17 6.93 15.06
N GLU A 468 -0.27 6.04 15.95
CA GLU A 468 0.17 4.64 16.01
C GLU A 468 0.07 3.99 14.62
N GLY A 469 1.19 3.44 14.12
CA GLY A 469 1.28 2.89 12.76
C GLY A 469 1.88 3.78 11.69
N TYR A 470 2.43 4.97 12.02
CA TYR A 470 3.29 5.71 11.08
C TYR A 470 4.58 4.95 10.79
N VAL A 471 4.52 4.08 9.79
CA VAL A 471 5.70 3.64 9.06
C VAL A 471 5.95 4.72 8.03
N ASP A 472 7.01 5.51 8.18
CA ASP A 472 7.43 6.37 7.08
C ASP A 472 7.65 5.47 5.86
N SER A 473 6.83 5.65 4.82
CA SER A 473 6.92 4.90 3.57
C SER A 473 8.31 4.97 2.92
N LEU A 474 9.11 5.96 3.31
CA LEU A 474 10.52 6.13 2.94
C LEU A 474 11.44 5.26 3.79
N LEU A 475 11.25 5.20 5.11
CA LEU A 475 12.04 4.37 6.04
C LEU A 475 11.58 2.91 5.99
N ASN A 476 11.72 2.27 4.84
CA ASN A 476 11.31 0.89 4.63
C ASN A 476 12.29 0.12 3.72
N ILE A 477 12.43 -1.17 3.98
CA ILE A 477 13.15 -2.11 3.13
C ILE A 477 12.27 -2.40 1.91
N LYS A 478 12.76 -2.07 0.72
CA LYS A 478 11.98 -2.20 -0.54
C LYS A 478 12.05 -3.60 -1.12
N GLN A 479 13.21 -4.22 -1.03
CA GLN A 479 13.46 -5.53 -1.61
C GLN A 479 14.56 -6.25 -0.84
N VAL A 480 14.47 -7.57 -0.76
CA VAL A 480 15.56 -8.44 -0.32
C VAL A 480 16.01 -9.29 -1.50
N SER A 481 17.31 -9.58 -1.56
CA SER A 481 17.91 -10.52 -2.49
C SER A 481 18.98 -11.33 -1.77
N ILE A 482 19.50 -12.38 -2.40
CA ILE A 482 20.70 -13.08 -1.94
C ILE A 482 21.85 -12.79 -2.90
N THR A 483 23.06 -12.72 -2.38
CA THR A 483 24.29 -12.80 -3.17
C THR A 483 24.95 -14.14 -2.95
N LEU A 484 25.48 -14.68 -4.04
CA LEU A 484 26.11 -16.00 -4.12
C LEU A 484 27.54 -15.85 -4.64
N ASP A 485 28.24 -14.80 -4.18
CA ASP A 485 29.66 -14.58 -4.46
C ASP A 485 30.47 -15.57 -3.60
N SER A 486 31.57 -15.14 -2.98
CA SER A 486 32.31 -16.00 -2.06
C SER A 486 31.53 -16.31 -0.77
N ASP A 487 30.62 -15.42 -0.34
CA ASP A 487 29.70 -15.56 0.78
C ASP A 487 28.26 -15.82 0.36
N ILE A 488 27.54 -16.60 1.17
CA ILE A 488 26.07 -16.57 1.20
C ILE A 488 25.64 -15.38 2.06
N SER A 489 24.97 -14.40 1.46
CA SER A 489 24.53 -13.18 2.15
C SER A 489 23.11 -12.78 1.78
N LEU A 490 22.42 -12.10 2.71
CA LEU A 490 21.15 -11.43 2.44
C LEU A 490 21.42 -9.94 2.18
N VAL A 491 20.94 -9.45 1.04
CA VAL A 491 21.09 -8.06 0.61
C VAL A 491 19.75 -7.36 0.68
N TYR A 492 19.69 -6.29 1.46
CA TYR A 492 18.50 -5.50 1.71
C TYR A 492 18.60 -4.18 0.96
N LEU A 493 17.65 -3.92 0.07
CA LEU A 493 17.61 -2.73 -0.78
C LEU A 493 16.67 -1.68 -0.19
N VAL A 494 17.16 -0.44 -0.14
CA VAL A 494 16.48 0.72 0.46
C VAL A 494 16.41 1.85 -0.58
N ASP A 495 15.33 2.63 -0.56
CA ASP A 495 15.19 3.75 -1.49
C ASP A 495 16.23 4.85 -1.17
N PRO A 496 16.94 5.41 -2.16
CA PRO A 496 17.93 6.47 -1.93
C PRO A 496 17.37 7.71 -1.22
N ALA A 497 16.07 7.97 -1.35
CA ALA A 497 15.38 9.07 -0.68
C ALA A 497 15.45 8.99 0.86
N VAL A 498 15.82 7.84 1.45
CA VAL A 498 16.07 7.72 2.90
C VAL A 498 17.18 8.66 3.35
N LEU A 499 18.28 8.75 2.60
CA LEU A 499 19.42 9.61 2.96
C LEU A 499 19.16 11.10 2.75
N GLU A 500 17.99 11.46 2.22
CA GLU A 500 17.54 12.85 2.11
C GLU A 500 16.77 13.31 3.36
N ARG A 501 16.38 12.38 4.24
CA ARG A 501 15.53 12.63 5.41
C ARG A 501 16.06 12.09 6.73
N TYR A 502 16.97 11.11 6.64
CA TYR A 502 17.49 10.38 7.78
C TYR A 502 19.01 10.36 7.76
N GLN A 503 19.59 10.84 8.85
CA GLN A 503 21.01 10.78 9.16
C GLN A 503 21.33 9.47 9.88
N ASN A 504 22.57 8.99 9.73
CA ASN A 504 23.04 7.73 10.32
C ASN A 504 22.13 6.52 10.01
N ALA A 505 21.44 6.54 8.87
CA ALA A 505 20.55 5.47 8.45
C ALA A 505 21.33 4.15 8.34
N THR A 506 20.90 3.15 9.10
CA THR A 506 21.61 1.90 9.31
C THR A 506 20.63 0.75 9.33
N ILE A 507 20.89 -0.32 8.59
CA ILE A 507 20.12 -1.56 8.70
C ILE A 507 20.70 -2.37 9.86
N VAL A 508 19.89 -2.68 10.86
CA VAL A 508 20.25 -3.50 12.02
C VAL A 508 19.65 -4.89 11.86
N TYR A 509 20.49 -5.91 12.01
CA TYR A 509 20.14 -7.32 11.85
C TYR A 509 20.01 -7.99 13.22
N ARG A 510 18.91 -8.69 13.45
CA ARG A 510 18.61 -9.39 14.70
C ARG A 510 18.28 -10.85 14.42
N ASP A 511 18.58 -11.72 15.38
CA ASP A 511 18.08 -13.10 15.35
C ASP A 511 16.64 -13.19 15.89
N ALA A 512 16.08 -14.40 15.88
CA ALA A 512 14.72 -14.66 16.38
C ALA A 512 14.51 -14.30 17.87
N SER A 513 15.59 -14.16 18.66
CA SER A 513 15.51 -13.71 20.07
C SER A 513 15.51 -12.18 20.22
N GLY A 514 15.72 -11.44 19.12
CA GLY A 514 15.88 -9.99 19.10
C GLY A 514 17.31 -9.51 19.31
N THR A 515 18.29 -10.43 19.44
CA THR A 515 19.70 -10.11 19.68
C THR A 515 20.36 -9.59 18.41
N VAL A 516 21.01 -8.42 18.49
CA VAL A 516 21.72 -7.80 17.35
C VAL A 516 22.87 -8.70 16.88
N GLN A 517 22.84 -9.09 15.61
CA GLN A 517 23.86 -9.90 14.94
C GLN A 517 24.83 -9.05 14.11
N GLY A 518 24.45 -7.81 13.78
CA GLY A 518 25.27 -6.89 13.00
C GLY A 518 24.48 -5.69 12.51
N ALA A 519 25.16 -4.78 11.82
CA ALA A 519 24.53 -3.61 11.22
C ALA A 519 25.29 -3.13 9.97
N SER A 520 24.56 -2.55 9.00
CA SER A 520 25.13 -1.94 7.79
C SER A 520 24.67 -0.50 7.66
N GLY A 521 25.61 0.44 7.73
CA GLY A 521 25.34 1.85 7.45
C GLY A 521 25.05 2.08 5.97
N LEU A 522 24.09 2.94 5.67
CA LEU A 522 23.75 3.31 4.29
C LEU A 522 24.53 4.56 3.86
N SER A 523 25.03 4.55 2.63
CA SER A 523 25.72 5.70 2.03
C SER A 523 25.46 5.77 0.52
N LYS A 524 25.63 6.96 -0.07
CA LYS A 524 25.49 7.16 -1.53
C LYS A 524 26.53 6.38 -2.35
N GLU A 525 27.57 5.86 -1.71
CA GLU A 525 28.59 5.03 -2.34
C GLU A 525 28.17 3.55 -2.39
N LEU A 526 27.29 3.12 -1.48
CA LEU A 526 26.75 1.76 -1.38
C LEU A 526 25.41 1.66 -2.14
N THR A 527 25.50 1.71 -3.47
CA THR A 527 24.32 1.64 -4.35
C THR A 527 24.30 0.41 -5.26
N LYS A 528 23.10 -0.04 -5.62
CA LYS A 528 22.85 -1.17 -6.52
C LYS A 528 21.71 -0.85 -7.48
N THR A 529 21.89 -1.11 -8.78
CA THR A 529 20.88 -0.82 -9.82
C THR A 529 20.09 -2.06 -10.20
N VAL A 530 18.81 -2.12 -9.89
CA VAL A 530 17.90 -3.22 -10.25
C VAL A 530 16.84 -2.70 -11.23
N ASN A 531 16.69 -3.34 -12.39
CA ASN A 531 15.71 -2.96 -13.43
C ASN A 531 15.76 -1.46 -13.81
N GLY A 532 16.96 -0.89 -13.90
CA GLY A 532 17.16 0.53 -14.23
C GLY A 532 16.91 1.52 -13.07
N LYS A 533 16.48 1.05 -11.90
CA LYS A 533 16.35 1.87 -10.68
C LYS A 533 17.52 1.64 -9.73
N THR A 534 18.08 2.73 -9.20
CA THR A 534 19.19 2.69 -8.23
C THR A 534 18.65 2.64 -6.81
N TYR A 535 19.20 1.75 -5.99
CA TYR A 535 18.87 1.58 -4.57
C TYR A 535 20.13 1.72 -3.72
N LEU A 536 19.97 2.09 -2.45
CA LEU A 536 20.99 1.85 -1.42
C LEU A 536 20.91 0.39 -0.99
N TYR A 537 21.99 -0.18 -0.48
CA TYR A 537 21.95 -1.54 0.04
C TYR A 537 22.75 -1.73 1.33
N GLY A 538 22.31 -2.69 2.14
CA GLY A 538 23.08 -3.25 3.25
C GLY A 538 23.08 -4.77 3.18
N GLU A 539 24.14 -5.41 3.65
CA GLU A 539 24.36 -6.84 3.52
C GLU A 539 24.54 -7.49 4.89
N PHE A 540 23.73 -8.53 5.14
CA PHE A 540 24.00 -9.45 6.23
C PHE A 540 24.80 -10.63 5.67
N THR A 541 26.10 -10.61 5.94
CA THR A 541 27.07 -11.62 5.49
C THR A 541 27.30 -12.67 6.55
N GLY A 542 28.10 -13.69 6.24
CA GLY A 542 28.52 -14.68 7.23
C GLY A 542 27.51 -15.80 7.49
N ILE A 543 26.53 -16.02 6.61
CA ILE A 543 25.57 -17.10 6.75
C ILE A 543 26.22 -18.42 6.35
N ALA A 544 26.49 -19.30 7.33
CA ALA A 544 26.97 -20.65 7.03
C ALA A 544 25.90 -21.46 6.28
N ALA A 545 26.32 -22.36 5.39
CA ALA A 545 25.38 -23.20 4.64
C ALA A 545 24.44 -23.99 5.55
N LYS A 546 24.93 -24.48 6.69
CA LYS A 546 24.09 -25.17 7.70
C LYS A 546 23.06 -24.25 8.37
N GLU A 547 23.27 -22.93 8.35
CA GLU A 547 22.45 -21.91 9.01
C GLU A 547 21.49 -21.21 8.04
N MET A 548 21.32 -21.71 6.81
CA MET A 548 20.51 -21.02 5.80
C MET A 548 19.00 -20.96 6.10
N THR A 549 18.52 -21.74 7.07
CA THR A 549 17.15 -21.64 7.63
C THR A 549 17.05 -20.69 8.82
N LYS A 550 18.16 -20.10 9.28
CA LYS A 550 18.18 -19.15 10.39
C LYS A 550 17.50 -17.86 9.93
N ASP A 551 16.40 -17.52 10.60
CA ASP A 551 15.72 -16.25 10.40
C ASP A 551 16.60 -15.07 10.82
N ILE A 552 16.68 -14.09 9.93
CA ILE A 552 17.31 -12.80 10.16
C ILE A 552 16.24 -11.72 10.03
N THR A 553 16.06 -10.97 11.12
CA THR A 553 15.17 -9.82 11.16
C THR A 553 15.97 -8.54 10.92
N ALA A 554 15.73 -7.89 9.78
CA ALA A 554 16.32 -6.60 9.47
C ALA A 554 15.34 -5.46 9.81
N THR A 555 15.87 -4.42 10.44
CA THR A 555 15.16 -3.16 10.70
C THR A 555 16.04 -2.00 10.26
N LEU A 556 15.52 -1.06 9.48
CA LEU A 556 16.23 0.16 9.14
C LEU A 556 16.04 1.17 10.27
N GLU A 557 17.12 1.55 10.93
CA GLU A 557 17.18 2.51 12.02
C GLU A 557 17.84 3.81 11.53
N GLY A 558 17.42 4.97 12.02
CA GLY A 558 18.01 6.25 11.63
C GLY A 558 17.60 7.41 12.53
N THR A 559 18.33 8.51 12.42
CA THR A 559 17.96 9.78 13.06
C THR A 559 17.27 10.67 12.03
N SER A 560 16.04 11.11 12.29
CA SER A 560 15.38 12.05 11.36
C SER A 560 16.15 13.38 11.29
N ASP A 561 15.97 14.13 10.20
CA ASP A 561 16.50 15.50 10.10
C ASP A 561 15.95 16.47 11.15
N GLY A 562 14.86 16.10 11.83
CA GLY A 562 14.32 16.83 12.98
C GLY A 562 14.92 16.41 14.33
N GLY A 563 15.91 15.51 14.34
CA GLY A 563 16.65 15.11 15.54
C GLY A 563 16.09 13.92 16.31
N MET A 564 15.05 13.25 15.83
CA MET A 564 14.53 12.04 16.49
C MET A 564 15.48 10.87 16.27
N THR A 565 16.06 10.32 17.35
CA THR A 565 17.12 9.29 17.29
C THR A 565 16.64 7.85 17.24
N ASN A 566 15.32 7.59 17.35
CA ASN A 566 14.72 6.25 17.43
C ASN A 566 13.74 5.97 16.27
N CYS A 567 14.05 6.41 15.05
CA CYS A 567 13.21 6.07 13.90
C CYS A 567 13.58 4.68 13.40
N TYR A 568 12.60 3.77 13.30
CA TYR A 568 12.81 2.42 12.79
C TYR A 568 11.74 2.00 11.77
N SER A 569 12.14 1.21 10.78
CA SER A 569 11.22 0.61 9.81
C SER A 569 10.37 -0.50 10.43
N LYS A 570 9.38 -0.98 9.67
CA LYS A 570 8.81 -2.30 9.94
C LYS A 570 9.93 -3.35 9.88
N ALA A 571 9.89 -4.32 10.80
CA ALA A 571 10.79 -5.46 10.79
C ALA A 571 10.53 -6.35 9.57
N TYR A 572 11.59 -6.71 8.85
CA TYR A 572 11.57 -7.68 7.76
C TYR A 572 12.34 -8.93 8.18
N THR A 573 11.64 -10.05 8.36
CA THR A 573 12.26 -11.33 8.72
C THR A 573 12.29 -12.26 7.51
N THR A 574 13.46 -12.83 7.23
CA THR A 574 13.61 -13.91 6.24
C THR A 574 14.85 -14.75 6.55
N SER A 575 14.89 -15.97 6.01
CA SER A 575 16.11 -16.76 5.84
C SER A 575 16.53 -16.85 4.37
N VAL A 576 17.72 -17.41 4.11
CA VAL A 576 18.19 -17.71 2.73
C VAL A 576 17.33 -18.79 2.09
N ALA A 577 16.97 -19.82 2.87
CA ALA A 577 16.08 -20.90 2.42
C ALA A 577 14.69 -20.36 2.05
N ASP A 578 14.10 -19.47 2.86
CA ASP A 578 12.78 -18.88 2.53
C ASP A 578 12.82 -18.03 1.27
N TYR A 579 13.89 -17.25 1.09
CA TYR A 579 14.06 -16.47 -0.12
C TYR A 579 14.14 -17.37 -1.36
N ALA A 580 14.95 -18.42 -1.31
CA ALA A 580 15.08 -19.39 -2.39
C ALA A 580 13.74 -20.09 -2.69
N LYS A 581 13.04 -20.58 -1.65
CA LYS A 581 11.71 -21.21 -1.75
C LYS A 581 10.74 -20.31 -2.52
N ARG A 582 10.63 -19.05 -2.11
CA ARG A 582 9.70 -18.12 -2.74
C ARG A 582 10.05 -17.89 -4.21
N LEU A 583 11.32 -17.64 -4.55
CA LEU A 583 11.73 -17.42 -5.94
C LEU A 583 11.46 -18.63 -6.85
N ILE A 584 11.65 -19.87 -6.34
CA ILE A 584 11.37 -21.08 -7.13
C ILE A 584 9.87 -21.19 -7.45
N ALA A 585 9.01 -20.81 -6.51
CA ALA A 585 7.56 -20.85 -6.66
C ALA A 585 7.00 -19.79 -7.63
N MET A 586 7.77 -18.74 -7.97
CA MET A 586 7.29 -17.65 -8.82
C MET A 586 7.16 -18.04 -10.30
N ASP A 587 6.07 -17.57 -10.90
CA ASP A 587 5.86 -17.59 -12.35
C ASP A 587 6.82 -16.60 -13.03
N GLY A 588 7.65 -17.11 -13.94
CA GLY A 588 8.67 -16.34 -14.65
C GLY A 588 10.11 -16.58 -14.21
N THR A 589 10.36 -17.28 -13.09
CA THR A 589 11.70 -17.72 -12.70
C THR A 589 12.25 -18.70 -13.72
N SER A 590 13.41 -18.38 -14.30
CA SER A 590 14.03 -19.22 -15.33
C SER A 590 14.38 -20.60 -14.77
N LYS A 591 14.28 -21.63 -15.61
CA LYS A 591 14.61 -23.02 -15.22
C LYS A 591 16.02 -23.12 -14.64
N VAL A 592 16.98 -22.40 -15.23
CA VAL A 592 18.39 -22.40 -14.79
C VAL A 592 18.53 -21.77 -13.39
N LEU A 593 17.79 -20.70 -13.09
CA LEU A 593 17.75 -20.11 -11.74
C LEU A 593 17.06 -21.05 -10.73
N LYS A 594 15.97 -21.72 -11.12
CA LYS A 594 15.32 -22.71 -10.25
C LYS A 594 16.26 -23.85 -9.87
N THR A 595 17.02 -24.39 -10.83
CA THR A 595 18.03 -25.42 -10.56
C THR A 595 19.11 -24.92 -9.59
N LEU A 596 19.68 -23.72 -9.81
CA LEU A 596 20.65 -23.12 -8.89
C LEU A 596 20.11 -23.01 -7.45
N LEU A 597 18.88 -22.51 -7.29
CA LEU A 597 18.28 -22.33 -5.97
C LEU A 597 17.98 -23.67 -5.28
N VAL A 598 17.51 -24.68 -6.00
CA VAL A 598 17.28 -26.02 -5.43
C VAL A 598 18.59 -26.66 -4.98
N ASP A 599 19.64 -26.60 -5.81
CA ASP A 599 20.95 -27.17 -5.46
C ASP A 599 21.60 -26.44 -4.27
N LEU A 600 21.43 -25.11 -4.18
CA LEU A 600 21.86 -24.33 -3.01
C LEU A 600 21.18 -24.83 -1.73
N VAL A 601 19.86 -25.03 -1.75
CA VAL A 601 19.13 -25.48 -0.56
C VAL A 601 19.47 -26.94 -0.20
N ASN A 602 19.66 -27.81 -1.18
CA ASN A 602 20.14 -29.18 -0.95
C ASN A 602 21.53 -29.19 -0.29
N TYR A 603 22.45 -28.34 -0.77
CA TYR A 603 23.75 -28.13 -0.12
C TYR A 603 23.59 -27.74 1.36
N GLY A 604 22.67 -26.82 1.69
CA GLY A 604 22.38 -26.46 3.08
C GLY A 604 21.87 -27.61 3.94
N ALA A 605 20.94 -28.40 3.42
CA ALA A 605 20.39 -29.56 4.12
C ALA A 605 21.47 -30.64 4.39
N SER A 606 22.36 -30.87 3.44
CA SER A 606 23.51 -31.75 3.65
C SER A 606 24.51 -31.16 4.67
N ALA A 607 24.71 -29.85 4.67
CA ALA A 607 25.56 -29.18 5.67
C ALA A 607 24.97 -29.32 7.08
N GLN A 608 23.66 -29.10 7.24
CA GLN A 608 22.91 -29.33 8.49
C GLN A 608 23.12 -30.76 9.00
N THR A 609 22.98 -31.75 8.11
CA THR A 609 23.13 -33.17 8.43
C THR A 609 24.57 -33.54 8.84
N TYR A 610 25.56 -33.03 8.12
CA TYR A 610 26.98 -33.29 8.38
C TYR A 610 27.45 -32.69 9.70
N PHE A 611 27.08 -31.43 9.96
CA PHE A 611 27.46 -30.72 11.18
C PHE A 611 26.55 -31.00 12.38
N GLY A 612 25.44 -31.72 12.20
CA GLY A 612 24.47 -31.99 13.26
C GLY A 612 23.72 -30.75 13.72
N TYR A 613 23.46 -29.82 12.81
CA TYR A 613 22.78 -28.55 13.09
C TYR A 613 21.33 -28.59 12.58
N ASN A 614 20.36 -28.29 13.45
CA ASN A 614 18.92 -28.24 13.15
C ASN A 614 18.39 -29.40 12.28
N THR A 615 18.82 -30.64 12.56
CA THR A 615 18.52 -31.79 11.68
C THR A 615 17.05 -32.24 11.66
N SER A 616 16.20 -31.64 12.50
CA SER A 616 14.74 -31.85 12.48
C SER A 616 14.02 -30.95 11.47
N ASP A 617 14.68 -29.89 11.00
CA ASP A 617 14.13 -28.88 10.12
C ASP A 617 15.19 -28.55 9.06
N LEU A 618 15.33 -29.50 8.13
CA LEU A 618 16.30 -29.40 7.04
C LEU A 618 15.88 -28.31 6.06
N ALA A 619 16.86 -27.63 5.47
CA ALA A 619 16.62 -26.52 4.55
C ALA A 619 15.73 -26.93 3.36
N ASN A 620 15.82 -28.19 2.94
CA ASN A 620 15.04 -28.78 1.85
C ASN A 620 13.82 -29.59 2.33
N ALA A 621 13.39 -29.48 3.59
CA ALA A 621 12.28 -30.29 4.13
C ALA A 621 10.94 -30.08 3.38
N ASP A 622 10.70 -28.88 2.83
CA ASP A 622 9.49 -28.55 2.05
C ASP A 622 9.74 -28.46 0.54
N PHE A 623 10.79 -29.13 0.03
CA PHE A 623 11.21 -29.00 -1.38
C PHE A 623 10.78 -30.16 -2.28
N ASP A 624 10.04 -31.14 -1.79
CA ASP A 624 9.71 -32.38 -2.53
C ASP A 624 9.14 -32.10 -3.93
N ASP A 625 8.22 -31.14 -4.06
CA ASP A 625 7.62 -30.74 -5.34
C ASP A 625 8.63 -30.06 -6.30
N TYR A 626 9.69 -29.46 -5.76
CA TYR A 626 10.72 -28.72 -6.51
C TYR A 626 11.96 -29.56 -6.81
N GLN A 627 12.10 -30.75 -6.24
CA GLN A 627 13.25 -31.64 -6.50
C GLN A 627 13.34 -32.07 -7.98
N THR A 628 12.28 -31.87 -8.77
CA THR A 628 12.31 -32.03 -10.24
C THR A 628 13.29 -31.09 -10.94
N TYR A 629 13.67 -29.98 -10.30
CA TYR A 629 14.68 -29.03 -10.81
C TYR A 629 16.10 -29.32 -10.32
N ALA A 630 16.29 -30.20 -9.34
CA ALA A 630 17.59 -30.54 -8.79
C ALA A 630 18.51 -31.08 -9.89
N SER A 631 19.80 -30.74 -9.80
CA SER A 631 20.80 -31.32 -10.66
C SER A 631 20.89 -32.84 -10.45
N ALA A 632 21.24 -33.56 -11.51
CA ALA A 632 21.59 -34.96 -11.36
C ALA A 632 22.80 -35.09 -10.42
N LYS A 633 22.77 -36.09 -9.53
CA LYS A 633 23.82 -36.25 -8.53
C LYS A 633 25.20 -36.23 -9.15
N HIS A 634 26.07 -35.35 -8.67
CA HIS A 634 27.37 -35.17 -9.30
C HIS A 634 28.23 -36.41 -9.10
N SER A 635 28.78 -36.92 -10.19
CA SER A 635 29.68 -38.07 -10.11
C SER A 635 31.06 -37.61 -9.65
N LEU A 636 31.43 -37.93 -8.41
CA LEU A 636 32.76 -37.66 -7.88
C LEU A 636 33.88 -38.48 -8.56
N THR A 637 33.56 -39.30 -9.56
CA THR A 637 34.58 -40.04 -10.35
C THR A 637 35.09 -39.25 -11.55
N GLY A 638 34.41 -38.17 -11.95
CA GLY A 638 34.76 -37.33 -13.12
C GLY A 638 35.85 -36.29 -12.83
N PHE A 639 36.07 -35.94 -11.56
CA PHE A 639 37.13 -35.03 -11.16
C PHE A 639 38.49 -35.71 -11.31
N THR A 640 39.33 -35.20 -12.20
CA THR A 640 40.70 -35.72 -12.30
C THR A 640 41.51 -35.23 -11.10
N ASN A 641 42.54 -35.99 -10.70
CA ASN A 641 43.53 -35.57 -9.71
C ASN A 641 44.46 -34.46 -10.26
N SER A 642 43.91 -33.55 -11.07
CA SER A 642 44.59 -32.45 -11.74
C SER A 642 45.16 -31.52 -10.67
N GLY A 643 46.45 -31.67 -10.39
CA GLY A 643 47.22 -30.70 -9.62
C GLY A 643 47.90 -31.20 -8.36
N SER A 644 47.68 -32.43 -7.86
CA SER A 644 48.20 -32.90 -6.56
C SER A 644 49.73 -32.96 -6.38
N SER A 645 50.54 -32.35 -7.27
CA SER A 645 51.96 -32.13 -7.04
C SER A 645 52.16 -31.15 -5.89
N VAL A 646 52.73 -31.66 -4.80
CA VAL A 646 53.33 -30.84 -3.75
C VAL A 646 54.84 -30.88 -3.95
N THR A 647 55.45 -29.72 -4.05
CA THR A 647 56.90 -29.55 -4.10
C THR A 647 57.33 -28.81 -2.84
N ASN A 648 58.14 -29.45 -2.02
CA ASN A 648 58.74 -28.84 -0.82
C ASN A 648 60.25 -28.68 -1.09
N SER A 649 60.71 -27.45 -1.27
CA SER A 649 62.09 -27.12 -1.65
C SER A 649 62.84 -26.31 -0.59
N GLY A 650 62.16 -25.78 0.43
CA GLY A 650 62.73 -24.99 1.52
C GLY A 650 62.35 -25.49 2.91
N VAL A 651 62.59 -24.64 3.91
CA VAL A 651 62.50 -24.92 5.35
C VAL A 651 61.07 -24.95 5.91
N VAL A 652 60.10 -24.39 5.20
CA VAL A 652 58.67 -24.49 5.50
C VAL A 652 57.99 -25.35 4.44
N LYS A 653 57.29 -26.40 4.86
CA LYS A 653 56.75 -27.45 3.97
C LYS A 653 55.23 -27.43 3.99
N ILE A 654 54.59 -27.73 2.86
CA ILE A 654 53.16 -28.06 2.84
C ILE A 654 53.01 -29.52 3.30
N SER A 655 52.26 -29.73 4.39
CA SER A 655 52.06 -31.04 5.03
C SER A 655 50.62 -31.56 4.94
N GLY A 656 49.66 -30.71 4.55
CA GLY A 656 48.28 -31.11 4.40
C GLY A 656 47.39 -30.06 3.74
N ARG A 657 46.15 -30.45 3.51
CA ARG A 657 45.10 -29.61 2.93
C ARG A 657 43.72 -30.10 3.37
N THR A 658 42.77 -29.19 3.54
CA THR A 658 41.37 -29.52 3.85
C THR A 658 40.44 -28.42 3.33
N LEU A 659 39.14 -28.65 3.39
CA LEU A 659 38.15 -27.62 3.17
C LEU A 659 37.68 -27.04 4.50
N VAL A 660 37.49 -25.73 4.53
CA VAL A 660 36.82 -25.03 5.62
C VAL A 660 35.44 -24.65 5.11
N LEU A 661 34.42 -25.21 5.74
CA LEU A 661 33.02 -25.08 5.32
C LEU A 661 32.28 -24.26 6.39
N GLU A 662 32.39 -22.95 6.27
CA GLU A 662 31.73 -21.98 7.15
C GLU A 662 30.67 -21.22 6.34
N ASN A 663 30.69 -19.89 6.34
CA ASN A 663 29.94 -19.01 5.44
C ASN A 663 30.42 -19.04 4.00
N ARG A 664 31.61 -19.60 3.77
CA ARG A 664 32.26 -19.76 2.47
C ARG A 664 32.88 -21.14 2.38
N VAL A 665 33.11 -21.62 1.16
CA VAL A 665 33.92 -22.83 0.92
C VAL A 665 35.38 -22.42 0.72
N GLY A 666 36.18 -22.54 1.77
CA GLY A 666 37.59 -22.21 1.75
C GLY A 666 38.50 -23.43 1.56
N ILE A 667 39.66 -23.22 0.93
CA ILE A 667 40.73 -24.22 0.91
C ILE A 667 41.75 -23.85 1.99
N ALA A 668 41.92 -24.73 2.98
CA ALA A 668 42.99 -24.62 3.96
C ALA A 668 44.23 -25.39 3.50
N VAL A 669 45.38 -24.73 3.54
CA VAL A 669 46.70 -25.34 3.35
C VAL A 669 47.42 -25.40 4.69
N ILE A 670 47.83 -26.60 5.09
CA ILE A 670 48.54 -26.84 6.33
C ILE A 670 50.03 -26.87 6.03
N ILE A 671 50.77 -25.97 6.68
CA ILE A 671 52.22 -25.88 6.62
C ILE A 671 52.85 -26.48 7.89
N ASP A 672 54.03 -27.06 7.71
CA ASP A 672 54.89 -27.55 8.78
C ASP A 672 56.12 -26.64 8.86
N THR A 673 56.32 -26.06 10.03
CA THR A 673 57.40 -25.11 10.34
C THR A 673 58.45 -25.74 11.27
N SER A 674 58.47 -27.06 11.43
CA SER A 674 59.40 -27.75 12.34
C SER A 674 60.88 -27.52 11.99
N GLU A 675 61.20 -27.22 10.74
CA GLU A 675 62.55 -26.93 10.25
C GLU A 675 62.83 -25.41 10.12
N TYR A 676 61.92 -24.56 10.62
CA TYR A 676 62.03 -23.11 10.53
C TYR A 676 62.10 -22.47 11.92
N GLU A 677 63.23 -21.81 12.22
CA GLU A 677 63.50 -21.16 13.51
C GLU A 677 63.14 -19.65 13.53
N GLY A 678 62.69 -19.10 12.40
CA GLY A 678 62.36 -17.67 12.27
C GLY A 678 60.94 -17.31 12.71
N ASN A 679 60.51 -16.08 12.44
CA ASN A 679 59.21 -15.59 12.88
C ASN A 679 58.12 -16.05 11.90
N ILE A 680 56.97 -16.50 12.39
CA ILE A 680 55.82 -16.84 11.56
C ILE A 680 55.44 -15.69 10.60
N ALA A 681 55.64 -14.44 11.00
CA ALA A 681 55.37 -13.25 10.19
C ALA A 681 56.19 -13.17 8.89
N ASP A 682 57.32 -13.88 8.80
CA ASP A 682 58.17 -13.92 7.61
C ASP A 682 57.61 -14.87 6.53
N ILE A 683 56.59 -15.65 6.87
CA ILE A 683 55.95 -16.61 5.98
C ILE A 683 54.76 -15.95 5.27
N THR A 684 54.59 -16.23 3.97
CA THR A 684 53.36 -15.91 3.25
C THR A 684 52.89 -17.11 2.44
N ILE A 685 51.58 -17.24 2.23
CA ILE A 685 51.01 -18.21 1.28
C ILE A 685 50.33 -17.43 0.17
N ASN A 686 50.95 -17.42 -1.01
CA ASN A 686 50.38 -16.77 -2.20
C ASN A 686 49.50 -17.77 -2.96
N VAL A 687 48.25 -17.41 -3.19
CA VAL A 687 47.28 -18.21 -3.93
C VAL A 687 47.00 -17.55 -5.28
N ASN A 688 47.17 -18.31 -6.36
CA ASN A 688 46.95 -17.83 -7.72
C ASN A 688 46.11 -18.84 -8.53
N GLY A 689 45.11 -18.35 -9.24
CA GLY A 689 44.29 -19.11 -10.18
C GLY A 689 43.40 -18.19 -11.01
N THR A 690 42.48 -18.75 -11.80
CA THR A 690 41.59 -17.93 -12.63
C THR A 690 40.72 -17.03 -11.76
N GLY A 691 40.92 -15.71 -11.87
CA GLY A 691 40.17 -14.73 -11.08
C GLY A 691 40.51 -14.70 -9.59
N VAL A 692 41.51 -15.46 -9.13
CA VAL A 692 41.93 -15.52 -7.72
C VAL A 692 43.38 -15.11 -7.58
N SER A 693 43.62 -14.09 -6.76
CA SER A 693 44.95 -13.62 -6.35
C SER A 693 44.88 -13.20 -4.89
N ASP A 694 45.36 -14.06 -4.00
CA ASP A 694 45.27 -13.88 -2.55
C ASP A 694 46.65 -14.10 -1.89
N VAL A 695 46.89 -13.43 -0.76
CA VAL A 695 48.13 -13.51 0.01
C VAL A 695 47.78 -13.66 1.48
N ILE A 696 47.99 -14.86 2.02
CA ILE A 696 47.79 -15.14 3.43
C ILE A 696 49.10 -14.83 4.15
N ALA A 697 49.13 -13.70 4.85
CA ALA A 697 50.28 -13.29 5.62
C ALA A 697 50.48 -14.18 6.85
N GLY A 698 51.73 -14.39 7.24
CA GLY A 698 52.12 -15.33 8.30
C GLY A 698 51.46 -15.08 9.64
N GLN A 699 51.24 -13.81 9.98
CA GLN A 699 50.51 -13.40 11.18
C GLN A 699 49.03 -13.83 11.20
N ASN A 700 48.44 -14.15 10.05
CA ASN A 700 47.06 -14.61 9.91
C ASN A 700 46.96 -16.15 9.90
N LEU A 701 48.09 -16.87 9.95
CA LEU A 701 48.10 -18.32 9.99
C LEU A 701 47.64 -18.82 11.37
N LYS A 702 46.76 -19.81 11.36
CA LYS A 702 46.16 -20.36 12.58
C LYS A 702 46.89 -21.64 13.00
N PRO A 703 47.13 -21.89 14.30
CA PRO A 703 47.73 -23.14 14.77
C PRO A 703 46.88 -24.35 14.37
N TYR A 704 47.52 -25.38 13.84
CA TYR A 704 46.90 -26.69 13.52
C TYR A 704 47.42 -27.81 14.43
N GLY A 705 48.54 -27.59 15.10
CA GLY A 705 49.19 -28.53 16.00
C GLY A 705 50.61 -28.07 16.32
N THR A 706 51.40 -28.93 16.95
CA THR A 706 52.81 -28.63 17.25
C THR A 706 53.57 -28.35 15.94
N ASN A 707 54.16 -27.15 15.84
CA ASN A 707 54.90 -26.67 14.66
C ASN A 707 54.12 -26.73 13.34
N LYS A 708 52.78 -26.70 13.40
CA LYS A 708 51.94 -26.68 12.21
C LYS A 708 50.95 -25.54 12.26
N TYR A 709 50.81 -24.88 11.13
CA TYR A 709 49.89 -23.78 10.96
C TYR A 709 49.08 -23.99 9.68
N TYR A 710 47.92 -23.39 9.60
CA TYR A 710 47.13 -23.40 8.37
C TYR A 710 46.72 -21.99 7.97
N GLY A 711 46.74 -21.76 6.66
CA GLY A 711 46.18 -20.59 6.02
C GLY A 711 44.98 -21.00 5.18
N VAL A 712 43.93 -20.18 5.17
CA VAL A 712 42.72 -20.43 4.40
C VAL A 712 42.55 -19.33 3.37
N THR A 713 42.28 -19.70 2.12
CA THR A 713 41.76 -18.77 1.11
C THR A 713 40.26 -19.02 0.93
N TYR A 714 39.49 -17.94 0.92
CA TYR A 714 38.04 -17.97 0.69
C TYR A 714 37.64 -17.21 -0.59
N GLU A 715 38.61 -16.82 -1.42
CA GLU A 715 38.38 -16.06 -2.66
C GLU A 715 37.89 -16.94 -3.83
N ILE A 716 37.35 -18.14 -3.53
CA ILE A 716 36.89 -19.10 -4.53
C ILE A 716 35.38 -18.94 -4.72
N LEU A 717 34.97 -18.40 -5.87
CA LEU A 717 33.57 -18.26 -6.24
C LEU A 717 32.91 -19.63 -6.50
N PRO A 718 31.59 -19.77 -6.27
CA PRO A 718 30.85 -21.00 -6.59
C PRO A 718 31.01 -21.45 -8.05
N THR A 719 31.04 -20.50 -8.99
CA THR A 719 31.25 -20.76 -10.42
C THR A 719 32.64 -21.32 -10.77
N LYS A 720 33.54 -21.36 -9.78
CA LYS A 720 34.96 -21.75 -9.92
C LYS A 720 35.34 -22.96 -9.07
N MET A 721 34.37 -23.61 -8.43
CA MET A 721 34.64 -24.76 -7.54
C MET A 721 35.29 -25.97 -8.24
N ASP A 722 35.13 -26.09 -9.56
CA ASP A 722 35.78 -27.14 -10.35
C ASP A 722 37.19 -26.76 -10.87
N GLU A 723 37.67 -25.55 -10.57
CA GLU A 723 39.00 -25.11 -10.97
C GLU A 723 40.10 -25.48 -9.95
N THR A 724 41.36 -25.26 -10.34
CA THR A 724 42.52 -25.55 -9.50
C THR A 724 43.32 -24.27 -9.24
N TYR A 725 43.90 -24.19 -8.04
CA TYR A 725 44.61 -23.02 -7.54
C TYR A 725 46.01 -23.40 -7.12
N THR A 726 46.96 -22.50 -7.36
CA THR A 726 48.35 -22.70 -6.99
C THR A 726 48.69 -21.94 -5.72
N PHE A 727 49.05 -22.69 -4.68
CA PHE A 727 49.50 -22.21 -3.39
C PHE A 727 51.02 -22.22 -3.37
N THR A 728 51.65 -21.07 -3.12
CA THR A 728 53.09 -20.93 -2.99
C THR A 728 53.41 -20.39 -1.62
N VAL A 729 54.03 -21.21 -0.77
CA VAL A 729 54.56 -20.81 0.52
C VAL A 729 55.89 -20.13 0.30
N GLN A 730 56.03 -18.90 0.78
CA GLN A 730 57.28 -18.15 0.75
C GLN A 730 57.77 -17.87 2.17
N VAL A 731 59.08 -17.79 2.33
CA VAL A 731 59.76 -17.33 3.55
C VAL A 731 60.67 -16.18 3.15
N ASN A 732 60.49 -14.99 3.72
CA ASN A 732 61.22 -13.77 3.35
C ASN A 732 61.17 -13.45 1.84
N GLY A 733 60.05 -13.78 1.18
CA GLY A 733 59.84 -13.56 -0.26
C GLY A 733 60.38 -14.67 -1.18
N GLU A 734 61.11 -15.66 -0.66
CA GLU A 734 61.61 -16.80 -1.43
C GLU A 734 60.70 -18.02 -1.33
N ALA A 735 60.47 -18.73 -2.44
CA ALA A 735 59.56 -19.88 -2.46
C ALA A 735 60.13 -21.09 -1.70
N SER A 736 59.43 -21.52 -0.65
CA SER A 736 59.77 -22.69 0.18
C SER A 736 58.96 -23.94 -0.18
N ALA A 737 57.70 -23.78 -0.56
CA ALA A 737 56.85 -24.90 -1.00
C ALA A 737 55.80 -24.45 -2.01
N ARG A 738 55.32 -25.38 -2.84
CA ARG A 738 54.27 -25.13 -3.83
C ARG A 738 53.31 -26.31 -3.94
N MET A 739 52.02 -26.03 -4.09
CA MET A 739 50.97 -27.04 -4.33
C MET A 739 49.95 -26.50 -5.34
N THR A 740 49.43 -27.35 -6.22
CA THR A 740 48.23 -27.03 -6.99
C THR A 740 47.05 -27.85 -6.46
N TYR A 741 45.93 -27.22 -6.14
CA TYR A 741 44.80 -27.92 -5.52
C TYR A 741 43.48 -27.16 -5.71
N GLY A 742 42.36 -27.89 -5.71
CA GLY A 742 41.02 -27.33 -5.90
C GLY A 742 39.97 -28.06 -5.05
N ILE A 743 38.75 -27.51 -5.01
CA ILE A 743 37.63 -28.11 -4.25
C ILE A 743 37.21 -29.44 -4.88
N SER A 744 37.12 -29.50 -6.22
CA SER A 744 36.86 -30.74 -6.97
C SER A 744 37.86 -31.86 -6.67
N ALA A 745 39.15 -31.52 -6.56
CA ALA A 745 40.20 -32.49 -6.20
C ALA A 745 40.05 -33.01 -4.76
N TYR A 746 39.55 -32.19 -3.83
CA TYR A 746 39.21 -32.64 -2.49
C TYR A 746 38.00 -33.57 -2.48
N ALA A 747 36.93 -33.19 -3.19
CA ALA A 747 35.73 -33.99 -3.34
C ALA A 747 36.05 -35.38 -3.93
N TYR A 748 36.87 -35.43 -4.98
CA TYR A 748 37.38 -36.67 -5.56
C TYR A 748 38.08 -37.55 -4.53
N ASN A 749 39.02 -36.99 -3.76
CA ASN A 749 39.81 -37.76 -2.80
C ASN A 749 38.96 -38.32 -1.65
N MET A 750 37.88 -37.62 -1.29
CA MET A 750 36.98 -38.03 -0.23
C MET A 750 35.83 -38.94 -0.69
N ARG A 751 35.69 -39.23 -1.99
CA ARG A 751 34.54 -39.98 -2.55
C ARG A 751 34.29 -41.36 -1.91
N ASN A 752 35.34 -42.02 -1.41
CA ASN A 752 35.27 -43.34 -0.75
C ASN A 752 35.47 -43.24 0.78
N ASN A 753 35.30 -42.05 1.36
CA ASN A 753 35.44 -41.84 2.79
C ASN A 753 34.32 -42.59 3.54
N SER A 754 34.64 -43.19 4.68
CA SER A 754 33.66 -43.89 5.52
C SER A 754 32.58 -42.98 6.10
N ASN A 755 32.84 -41.67 6.17
CA ASN A 755 31.84 -40.68 6.56
C ASN A 755 30.92 -40.36 5.36
N THR A 756 29.81 -41.09 5.25
CA THR A 756 28.82 -40.92 4.17
C THR A 756 28.17 -39.54 4.15
N LYS A 757 28.05 -38.86 5.31
CA LYS A 757 27.55 -37.49 5.39
C LYS A 757 28.51 -36.48 4.74
N LEU A 758 29.82 -36.68 4.91
CA LEU A 758 30.83 -35.88 4.23
C LEU A 758 30.77 -36.07 2.72
N VAL A 759 30.62 -37.32 2.27
CA VAL A 759 30.51 -37.62 0.82
C VAL A 759 29.28 -36.94 0.22
N ALA A 760 28.12 -37.04 0.87
CA ALA A 760 26.90 -36.35 0.42
C ALA A 760 27.08 -34.83 0.37
N LEU A 761 27.65 -34.23 1.43
CA LEU A 761 27.95 -32.79 1.45
C LEU A 761 28.84 -32.35 0.30
N LEU A 762 29.88 -33.12 -0.02
CA LEU A 762 30.79 -32.81 -1.12
C LEU A 762 30.13 -32.97 -2.50
N GLN A 763 29.16 -33.89 -2.64
CA GLN A 763 28.37 -34.00 -3.87
C GLN A 763 27.51 -32.75 -4.07
N ASP A 764 26.76 -32.35 -3.05
CA ASP A 764 25.85 -31.20 -3.15
C ASP A 764 26.61 -29.87 -3.32
N ILE A 765 27.82 -29.73 -2.73
CA ILE A 765 28.72 -28.59 -3.01
C ILE A 765 29.06 -28.51 -4.50
N MET A 766 29.39 -29.65 -5.13
CA MET A 766 29.73 -29.68 -6.55
C MET A 766 28.50 -29.45 -7.45
N GLU A 767 27.31 -29.92 -7.05
CA GLU A 767 26.05 -29.66 -7.75
C GLU A 767 25.74 -28.16 -7.74
N TYR A 768 25.80 -27.55 -6.56
CA TYR A 768 25.64 -26.11 -6.39
C TYR A 768 26.66 -25.29 -7.21
N GLY A 769 27.95 -25.67 -7.18
CA GLY A 769 28.98 -24.98 -7.98
C GLY A 769 28.72 -25.06 -9.49
N ASN A 770 28.28 -26.22 -9.98
CA ASN A 770 27.95 -26.41 -11.40
C ASN A 770 26.69 -25.65 -11.82
N SER A 771 25.64 -25.67 -11.00
CA SER A 771 24.43 -24.90 -11.31
C SER A 771 24.68 -23.40 -11.24
N ALA A 772 25.57 -22.93 -10.35
CA ALA A 772 26.02 -21.54 -10.31
C ALA A 772 26.75 -21.16 -11.61
N LEU A 773 27.67 -22.02 -12.09
CA LEU A 773 28.36 -21.80 -13.36
C LEU A 773 27.38 -21.79 -14.55
N ASN A 774 26.46 -22.75 -14.61
CA ASN A 774 25.45 -22.81 -15.68
C ASN A 774 24.55 -21.58 -15.69
N TYR A 775 24.18 -21.08 -14.51
CA TYR A 775 23.42 -19.86 -14.37
C TYR A 775 24.18 -18.63 -14.87
N TRP A 776 25.47 -18.54 -14.53
CA TRP A 776 26.34 -17.47 -15.01
C TRP A 776 26.53 -17.51 -16.53
N LEU A 777 26.62 -18.69 -17.16
CA LEU A 777 26.75 -18.81 -18.61
C LEU A 777 25.45 -18.48 -19.37
N ALA A 778 24.30 -18.56 -18.70
CA ALA A 778 22.99 -18.32 -19.30
C ALA A 778 22.57 -16.84 -19.31
N ASN A 779 23.29 -15.96 -18.58
CA ASN A 779 23.02 -14.53 -18.43
C ASN A 779 24.25 -13.71 -18.78
#